data_AF-A0A482XFM2-F1
#
_entry.id   AF-A0A482XFM2-F1
#
_cell.length_a   1.000
_cell.length_b   1.000
_cell.length_c   1.000
_cell.angle_alpha   90.00
_cell.angle_beta   90.00
_cell.angle_gamma   90.00
#
_symmetry.space_group_name_H-M   'P 1'
#
loop_
_entity.id
_entity.type
_entity.pdbx_description
1 polymer ?
#
loop_
_entity_poly.entity_id
_entity_poly.type
_entity_poly.pdbx_seq_one_letter_code
_entity_poly.pdbx_strand_id
1 'polypeptide(L)'
;MLWEISDDNWKSVLRGLEKTKIKFMIASAVVFNPEQPWYTLNIMCMIITMSVMTVFVFIGSMSIYLARKDLLTFVEIAHAYSFIVALWGLLLLQFTTKVPTVYELLRLIDTDVFVYKTVHGREDVGKIKLNMKKFSNIFQNLFHTALVLAVSMLVVVTPLLLNIFGEGDRPKIKGINYKLPIPFWFPFNTDTRTGFTVAYLLLTGEIVLVIFYIGVALPFIVYLALEVGVQFKILHDSILNVEPRAIERYRSCKYLEDTEDGETLGEDPLFQMCVRECLKENVLHHIQIIRISWRISKEDWERIERGIEKTGVKFLIGTALVISPQQPWLTYNLITLTVTFLVMTYFLIVGLISMYLARNDLVAFVDLVHAYTFASSLWALILIHQIFKVPSLHAFLKMIDAGIFEYKTEYGRHEFEKLKKAGNFYKKVFQKIFNIALIVAFIALSFVAPTMTKIYGGEERKKAKELNYDLPVPCWMPFNTEAFPGFVIAYILLLVQFSLISCVILAAVPILFYGAVELSIQFKILKISIANLELRAVEKYRCRCEAVTKSHSLRSDPLYERCLQESLNENVLHHIEILRFYHLYQEMSSVVYGLLIGMSMAMLASLTLVLTKTKLLSFETIKFAIFFVLELIIIFGYCLMGTFLTDVSKEISSALYNTSWYNLSENLKKTLRIFQLNSEVGIVLKGNGIFVINLELFVQFEDYQQMLEDTPTKVDGFVYKFITVKIGNKSCFMYRPDLVTFHTLTQLQRITYMKTHFTQDKVIRGNYIIVSLYGATVCISLRR
;
A
#
# COMPACT_ATOMS: atom_id res chain seq x y z
N MET A 1 -6.16 9.30 16.83
CA MET A 1 -5.24 8.14 16.88
C MET A 1 -3.89 8.68 17.35
N LEU A 2 -3.79 9.01 18.64
CA LEU A 2 -2.58 9.55 19.24
C LEU A 2 -2.06 8.50 20.22
N TRP A 3 -0.75 8.35 20.26
CA TRP A 3 -0.01 7.22 20.83
C TRP A 3 -0.23 7.10 22.36
N GLU A 4 -1.19 6.28 22.79
CA GLU A 4 -1.39 5.97 24.21
C GLU A 4 -0.29 5.02 24.70
N ILE A 5 0.45 5.44 25.72
CA ILE A 5 1.46 4.63 26.42
C ILE A 5 1.07 4.57 27.90
N SER A 6 1.16 3.40 28.52
CA SER A 6 0.90 3.25 29.96
C SER A 6 1.98 3.94 30.80
N ASP A 7 1.62 4.38 32.00
CA ASP A 7 2.54 5.08 32.91
C ASP A 7 3.81 4.28 33.23
N ASP A 8 3.68 2.96 33.42
CA ASP A 8 4.83 2.09 33.68
C ASP A 8 5.77 1.98 32.48
N ASN A 9 5.21 1.96 31.27
CA ASN A 9 6.00 1.96 30.04
C ASN A 9 6.67 3.32 29.84
N TRP A 10 6.02 4.42 30.18
CA TRP A 10 6.61 5.76 30.10
C TRP A 10 7.79 5.94 31.06
N LYS A 11 7.68 5.49 32.32
CA LYS A 11 8.80 5.50 33.27
C LYS A 11 10.02 4.74 32.74
N SER A 12 9.80 3.63 32.04
CA SER A 12 10.87 2.86 31.38
C SER A 12 11.50 3.65 30.23
N VAL A 13 10.69 4.30 29.39
CA VAL A 13 11.19 5.20 28.34
C VAL A 13 12.07 6.32 28.92
N LEU A 14 11.64 6.93 30.04
CA LEU A 14 12.38 8.02 30.69
C LEU A 14 13.76 7.57 31.18
N ARG A 15 13.84 6.41 31.86
CA ARG A 15 15.13 5.83 32.28
C ARG A 15 16.00 5.44 31.10
N GLY A 16 15.42 4.88 30.05
CA GLY A 16 16.11 4.60 28.79
C GLY A 16 16.72 5.87 28.18
N LEU A 17 15.95 6.96 28.15
CA LEU A 17 16.40 8.27 27.70
C LEU A 17 17.56 8.80 28.55
N GLU A 18 17.46 8.72 29.89
CA GLU A 18 18.53 9.12 30.80
C GLU A 18 19.83 8.35 30.56
N LYS A 19 19.76 7.05 30.24
CA LYS A 19 20.93 6.23 29.90
C LYS A 19 21.65 6.75 28.66
N THR A 20 20.90 7.25 27.66
CA THR A 20 21.50 7.80 26.42
C THR A 20 22.30 9.08 26.65
N LYS A 21 22.00 9.84 27.74
CA LYS A 21 22.50 11.19 28.03
C LYS A 21 22.21 12.26 26.97
N ILE A 22 21.39 11.94 25.96
CA ILE A 22 21.03 12.89 24.91
C ILE A 22 19.96 13.83 25.46
N LYS A 23 20.36 15.09 25.63
CA LYS A 23 19.47 16.14 26.12
C LYS A 23 18.50 16.57 25.02
N PHE A 24 17.37 17.16 25.44
CA PHE A 24 16.40 17.82 24.55
C PHE A 24 15.60 16.92 23.58
N MET A 25 15.63 15.59 23.71
CA MET A 25 14.77 14.69 22.92
C MET A 25 13.26 14.95 23.10
N ILE A 26 12.85 15.34 24.31
CA ILE A 26 11.47 15.73 24.59
C ILE A 26 11.20 17.14 24.04
N ALA A 27 12.12 18.09 24.26
CA ALA A 27 11.97 19.48 23.81
C ALA A 27 11.95 19.61 22.28
N SER A 28 12.62 18.72 21.54
CA SER A 28 12.56 18.64 20.08
C SER A 28 11.30 17.92 19.56
N ALA A 29 10.41 17.48 20.45
CA ALA A 29 9.24 16.67 20.12
C ALA A 29 9.57 15.35 19.39
N VAL A 30 10.83 14.89 19.38
CA VAL A 30 11.20 13.57 18.84
C VAL A 30 10.57 12.45 19.69
N VAL A 31 10.43 12.70 21.00
CA VAL A 31 9.71 11.88 21.98
C VAL A 31 8.60 12.74 22.61
N PHE A 32 7.36 12.27 22.61
CA PHE A 32 6.25 12.99 23.24
C PHE A 32 6.10 12.55 24.70
N ASN A 33 6.17 13.50 25.61
CA ASN A 33 5.76 13.26 26.99
C ASN A 33 4.23 13.10 27.04
N PRO A 34 3.68 11.96 27.52
CA PRO A 34 2.24 11.73 27.62
C PRO A 34 1.56 12.57 28.70
N GLU A 35 2.31 13.11 29.67
CA GLU A 35 1.76 13.92 30.76
C GLU A 35 1.46 15.35 30.30
N GLN A 36 0.30 15.88 30.74
CA GLN A 36 -0.05 17.29 30.57
C GLN A 36 0.72 18.15 31.58
N PRO A 37 1.21 19.36 31.20
CA PRO A 37 0.97 20.10 29.95
C PRO A 37 1.98 19.81 28.82
N TRP A 38 3.01 19.00 29.09
CA TRP A 38 4.12 18.75 28.15
C TRP A 38 3.66 18.10 26.84
N TYR A 39 2.65 17.25 26.91
CA TYR A 39 2.04 16.67 25.72
C TYR A 39 1.51 17.72 24.74
N THR A 40 0.74 18.68 25.26
CA THR A 40 0.17 19.78 24.47
C THR A 40 1.28 20.67 23.90
N LEU A 41 2.32 20.95 24.69
CA LEU A 41 3.47 21.71 24.24
C LEU A 41 4.21 21.01 23.08
N ASN A 42 4.43 19.69 23.17
CA ASN A 42 5.10 18.92 22.11
C ASN A 42 4.29 18.92 20.80
N ILE A 43 2.96 18.80 20.88
CA ILE A 43 2.09 18.91 19.70
C ILE A 43 2.16 20.32 19.10
N MET A 44 2.11 21.36 19.92
CA MET A 44 2.25 22.74 19.43
C MET A 44 3.62 22.95 18.76
N CYS A 45 4.71 22.50 19.38
CA CYS A 45 6.05 22.54 18.79
C CYS A 45 6.09 21.79 17.45
N MET A 46 5.53 20.58 17.38
CA MET A 46 5.46 19.81 16.14
C MET A 46 4.71 20.57 15.02
N ILE A 47 3.53 21.12 15.32
CA ILE A 47 2.73 21.86 14.34
C ILE A 47 3.46 23.11 13.86
N ILE A 48 4.07 23.88 14.78
CA ILE A 48 4.83 25.08 14.46
C ILE A 48 6.03 24.72 13.58
N THR A 49 6.84 23.74 13.99
CA THR A 49 7.99 23.24 13.23
C THR A 49 7.59 22.83 11.82
N MET A 50 6.54 22.02 11.67
CA MET A 50 6.08 21.56 10.35
C MET A 50 5.56 22.70 9.50
N SER A 51 4.83 23.66 10.09
CA SER A 51 4.30 24.82 9.37
C SER A 51 5.44 25.72 8.86
N VAL A 52 6.42 26.03 9.72
CA VAL A 52 7.58 26.86 9.36
C VAL A 52 8.38 26.18 8.24
N MET A 53 8.69 24.89 8.40
CA MET A 53 9.40 24.11 7.37
C MET A 53 8.65 24.11 6.04
N THR A 54 7.33 23.94 6.03
CA THR A 54 6.54 23.98 4.78
C THR A 54 6.62 25.36 4.10
N VAL A 55 6.62 26.45 4.86
CA VAL A 55 6.84 27.79 4.31
C VAL A 55 8.23 27.91 3.69
N PHE A 56 9.27 27.38 4.33
CA PHE A 56 10.63 27.38 3.78
C PHE A 56 10.81 26.46 2.58
N VAL A 57 10.09 25.34 2.51
CA VAL A 57 10.04 24.50 1.31
C VAL A 57 9.44 25.26 0.13
N PHE A 58 8.39 26.05 0.37
CA PHE A 58 7.83 26.93 -0.67
C PHE A 58 8.80 28.05 -1.08
N ILE A 59 9.38 28.76 -0.10
CA ILE A 59 10.37 29.83 -0.32
C ILE A 59 11.56 29.31 -1.13
N GLY A 60 12.13 28.16 -0.75
CA GLY A 60 13.26 27.56 -1.43
C GLY A 60 12.91 27.12 -2.86
N SER A 61 11.73 26.53 -3.08
CA SER A 61 11.25 26.18 -4.42
C SER A 61 11.18 27.41 -5.33
N MET A 62 10.61 28.51 -4.83
CA MET A 62 10.49 29.74 -5.60
C MET A 62 11.86 30.39 -5.84
N SER A 63 12.75 30.34 -4.84
CA SER A 63 14.12 30.85 -4.94
C SER A 63 14.91 30.11 -6.02
N ILE A 64 14.81 28.78 -6.09
CA ILE A 64 15.42 27.95 -7.15
C ILE A 64 14.84 28.30 -8.52
N TYR A 65 13.52 28.47 -8.62
CA TYR A 65 12.86 28.83 -9.87
C TYR A 65 13.34 30.20 -10.41
N LEU A 66 13.55 31.17 -9.53
CA LEU A 66 14.10 32.49 -9.87
C LEU A 66 15.59 32.42 -10.23
N ALA A 67 16.35 31.59 -9.52
CA ALA A 67 17.79 31.41 -9.73
C ALA A 67 18.16 30.55 -10.95
N ARG A 68 17.20 29.93 -11.66
CA ARG A 68 17.45 28.96 -12.75
C ARG A 68 18.38 29.40 -13.87
N LYS A 69 18.60 30.70 -14.05
CA LYS A 69 19.47 31.27 -15.10
C LYS A 69 20.89 31.59 -14.63
N ASP A 70 21.15 31.58 -13.32
CA ASP A 70 22.47 31.80 -12.74
C ASP A 70 22.92 30.56 -11.98
N LEU A 71 23.92 29.86 -12.53
CA LEU A 71 24.38 28.58 -12.01
C LEU A 71 24.89 28.68 -10.57
N LEU A 72 25.61 29.76 -10.24
CA LEU A 72 26.21 29.93 -8.93
C LEU A 72 25.13 30.13 -7.85
N THR A 73 24.23 31.10 -8.04
CA THR A 73 23.10 31.35 -7.13
C THR A 73 22.19 30.11 -7.03
N PHE A 74 21.96 29.42 -8.15
CA PHE A 74 21.17 28.18 -8.17
C PHE A 74 21.78 27.10 -7.29
N VAL A 75 23.09 26.83 -7.41
CA VAL A 75 23.77 25.79 -6.61
C VAL A 75 23.78 26.13 -5.13
N GLU A 76 24.06 27.39 -4.77
CA GLU A 76 24.04 27.84 -3.36
C GLU A 76 22.66 27.63 -2.71
N ILE A 77 21.58 28.04 -3.41
CA ILE A 77 20.20 27.89 -2.94
C ILE A 77 19.81 26.41 -2.92
N ALA A 78 20.16 25.64 -3.95
CA ALA A 78 19.80 24.23 -4.07
C ALA A 78 20.41 23.39 -2.94
N HIS A 79 21.66 23.66 -2.55
CA HIS A 79 22.28 22.99 -1.40
C HIS A 79 21.50 23.25 -0.11
N ALA A 80 21.25 24.51 0.23
CA ALA A 80 20.47 24.86 1.42
C ALA A 80 19.05 24.28 1.39
N TYR A 81 18.38 24.39 0.25
CA TYR A 81 17.04 23.86 0.05
C TYR A 81 16.96 22.35 0.23
N SER A 82 17.95 21.60 -0.28
CA SER A 82 17.98 20.14 -0.17
C SER A 82 18.01 19.67 1.29
N PHE A 83 18.73 20.36 2.17
CA PHE A 83 18.75 20.06 3.61
C PHE A 83 17.39 20.30 4.27
N ILE A 84 16.73 21.41 3.95
CA ILE A 84 15.40 21.76 4.50
C ILE A 84 14.37 20.72 4.08
N VAL A 85 14.31 20.38 2.78
CA VAL A 85 13.36 19.38 2.25
C VAL A 85 13.62 17.99 2.84
N ALA A 86 14.90 17.59 2.93
CA ALA A 86 15.27 16.29 3.50
C ALA A 86 14.84 16.19 4.97
N LEU A 87 15.13 17.23 5.77
CA LEU A 87 14.73 17.23 7.17
C LEU A 87 13.20 17.28 7.34
N TRP A 88 12.49 18.09 6.55
CA TRP A 88 11.03 18.15 6.55
C TRP A 88 10.41 16.77 6.29
N GLY A 89 10.90 16.06 5.26
CA GLY A 89 10.45 14.70 4.95
C GLY A 89 10.76 13.69 6.07
N LEU A 90 11.95 13.75 6.66
CA LEU A 90 12.34 12.87 7.77
C LEU A 90 11.50 13.11 9.03
N LEU A 91 11.22 14.36 9.38
CA LEU A 91 10.37 14.71 10.51
C LEU A 91 8.92 14.31 10.28
N LEU A 92 8.40 14.50 9.06
CA LEU A 92 7.07 14.03 8.70
C LEU A 92 6.95 12.51 8.88
N LEU A 93 7.95 11.75 8.42
CA LEU A 93 7.99 10.29 8.60
C LEU A 93 8.11 9.91 10.09
N GLN A 94 8.94 10.61 10.85
CA GLN A 94 9.13 10.40 12.28
C GLN A 94 7.81 10.54 13.04
N PHE A 95 7.14 11.69 12.89
CA PHE A 95 5.91 12.01 13.62
C PHE A 95 4.73 11.15 13.22
N THR A 96 4.68 10.70 11.96
CA THR A 96 3.57 9.87 11.46
C THR A 96 3.75 8.38 11.75
N THR A 97 4.97 7.84 11.76
CA THR A 97 5.17 6.38 11.77
C THR A 97 6.15 5.83 12.80
N LYS A 98 7.15 6.60 13.25
CA LYS A 98 8.29 6.04 14.00
C LYS A 98 8.30 6.31 15.50
N VAL A 99 7.44 7.21 15.99
CA VAL A 99 7.34 7.52 17.43
C VAL A 99 7.20 6.25 18.31
N PRO A 100 6.32 5.27 18.00
CA PRO A 100 6.21 4.06 18.82
C PRO A 100 7.47 3.22 18.83
N THR A 101 8.13 3.10 17.67
CA THR A 101 9.38 2.35 17.54
C THR A 101 10.47 2.99 18.38
N VAL A 102 10.54 4.33 18.45
CA VAL A 102 11.49 5.03 19.33
C VAL A 102 11.19 4.72 20.80
N TYR A 103 9.92 4.62 21.20
CA TYR A 103 9.55 4.24 22.57
C TYR A 103 9.96 2.82 22.90
N GLU A 104 9.73 1.86 21.99
CA GLU A 104 10.16 0.48 22.17
C GLU A 104 11.70 0.38 22.27
N LEU A 105 12.43 1.10 21.42
CA LEU A 105 13.90 1.14 21.48
C LEU A 105 14.40 1.70 22.80
N LEU A 106 13.81 2.78 23.30
CA LEU A 106 14.18 3.37 24.59
C LEU A 106 13.87 2.42 25.77
N ARG A 107 12.76 1.67 25.70
CA ARG A 107 12.45 0.63 26.70
C ARG A 107 13.45 -0.52 26.67
N LEU A 108 13.88 -0.95 25.48
CA LEU A 108 14.92 -1.98 25.35
C LEU A 108 16.27 -1.52 25.93
N ILE A 109 16.60 -0.22 25.78
CA ILE A 109 17.79 0.37 26.41
C ILE A 109 17.66 0.40 27.95
N ASP A 110 16.45 0.63 28.48
CA ASP A 110 16.18 0.57 29.94
C ASP A 110 16.36 -0.84 30.51
N THR A 111 15.81 -1.86 29.87
CA THR A 111 15.86 -3.24 30.38
C THR A 111 17.17 -3.99 30.10
N ASP A 112 18.09 -3.37 29.37
CA ASP A 112 19.19 -4.02 28.65
C ASP A 112 18.67 -5.04 27.61
N VAL A 113 19.37 -5.18 26.49
CA VAL A 113 18.92 -6.08 25.41
C VAL A 113 18.91 -7.54 25.87
N PHE A 114 19.99 -8.01 26.50
CA PHE A 114 20.09 -9.35 27.09
C PHE A 114 20.95 -9.29 28.36
N VAL A 115 20.55 -10.02 29.40
CA VAL A 115 21.31 -10.14 30.66
C VAL A 115 21.61 -11.62 30.91
N TYR A 116 22.89 -11.97 30.92
CA TYR A 116 23.35 -13.31 31.28
C TYR A 116 23.13 -13.58 32.77
N LYS A 117 22.75 -14.82 33.11
CA LYS A 117 22.48 -15.21 34.50
C LYS A 117 23.75 -15.37 35.34
N THR A 118 24.87 -15.71 34.70
CA THR A 118 26.18 -15.89 35.34
C THR A 118 26.76 -14.56 35.84
N VAL A 119 27.53 -14.59 36.93
CA VAL A 119 28.28 -13.43 37.43
C VAL A 119 29.62 -13.30 36.69
N HIS A 120 30.17 -14.42 36.20
CA HIS A 120 31.40 -14.45 35.40
C HIS A 120 31.27 -13.58 34.14
N GLY A 121 32.27 -12.72 33.90
CA GLY A 121 32.30 -11.74 32.81
C GLY A 121 31.51 -10.44 33.06
N ARG A 122 30.79 -10.30 34.19
CA ARG A 122 29.98 -9.10 34.48
C ARG A 122 30.84 -7.83 34.60
N GLU A 123 32.04 -7.94 35.16
CA GLU A 123 32.97 -6.82 35.26
C GLU A 123 33.44 -6.36 33.87
N ASP A 124 33.76 -7.30 32.98
CA ASP A 124 34.23 -7.01 31.62
C ASP A 124 33.11 -6.46 30.75
N VAL A 125 31.89 -6.99 30.88
CA VAL A 125 30.67 -6.38 30.31
C VAL A 125 30.49 -4.94 30.82
N GLY A 126 30.72 -4.71 32.12
CA GLY A 126 30.71 -3.38 32.73
C GLY A 126 31.75 -2.43 32.11
N LYS A 127 32.98 -2.91 31.91
CA LYS A 127 34.06 -2.16 31.24
C LYS A 127 33.71 -1.85 29.78
N ILE A 128 33.14 -2.80 29.05
CA ILE A 128 32.69 -2.61 27.65
C ILE A 128 31.62 -1.51 27.57
N LYS A 129 30.57 -1.60 28.40
CA LYS A 129 29.50 -0.59 28.46
C LYS A 129 30.03 0.78 28.87
N LEU A 130 30.95 0.84 29.84
CA LEU A 130 31.57 2.10 30.28
C LEU A 130 32.38 2.75 29.16
N ASN A 131 33.16 1.97 28.40
CA ASN A 131 33.94 2.47 27.28
C ASN A 131 33.04 3.00 26.15
N MET A 132 31.96 2.29 25.82
CA MET A 132 30.98 2.79 24.85
C MET A 132 30.32 4.09 25.33
N LYS A 133 29.96 4.19 26.61
CA LYS A 133 29.40 5.42 27.20
C LYS A 133 30.39 6.59 27.14
N LYS A 134 31.68 6.34 27.36
CA LYS A 134 32.74 7.36 27.18
C LYS A 134 32.82 7.82 25.73
N PHE A 135 32.89 6.87 24.77
CA PHE A 135 32.95 7.19 23.35
C PHE A 135 31.72 7.97 22.87
N SER A 136 30.51 7.54 23.25
CA SER A 136 29.27 8.24 22.90
C SER A 136 29.25 9.67 23.45
N ASN A 137 29.68 9.90 24.70
CA ASN A 137 29.76 11.26 25.25
C ASN A 137 30.79 12.13 24.52
N ILE A 138 31.96 11.57 24.17
CA ILE A 138 32.98 12.30 23.40
C ILE A 138 32.42 12.69 22.03
N PHE A 139 31.78 11.75 21.33
CA PHE A 139 31.15 11.99 20.05
C PHE A 139 30.06 13.08 20.15
N GLN A 140 29.16 12.95 21.13
CA GLN A 140 28.12 13.95 21.38
C GLN A 140 28.73 15.34 21.57
N ASN A 141 29.70 15.50 22.48
CA ASN A 141 30.29 16.80 22.76
C ASN A 141 31.02 17.39 21.54
N LEU A 142 31.80 16.58 20.84
CA LEU A 142 32.51 17.01 19.62
C LEU A 142 31.53 17.43 18.52
N PHE A 143 30.47 16.64 18.31
CA PHE A 143 29.45 16.89 17.31
C PHE A 143 28.69 18.19 17.60
N HIS A 144 28.20 18.39 18.82
CA HIS A 144 27.52 19.62 19.21
C HIS A 144 28.44 20.85 19.10
N THR A 145 29.73 20.70 19.42
CA THR A 145 30.70 21.80 19.28
C THR A 145 30.91 22.16 17.80
N ALA A 146 31.08 21.17 16.93
CA ALA A 146 31.20 21.38 15.48
C ALA A 146 29.95 22.03 14.88
N LEU A 147 28.77 21.62 15.37
CA LEU A 147 27.47 22.13 14.97
C LEU A 147 27.31 23.62 15.33
N VAL A 148 27.64 24.00 16.57
CA VAL A 148 27.62 25.41 17.02
C VAL A 148 28.62 26.25 16.21
N LEU A 149 29.82 25.72 15.95
CA LEU A 149 30.80 26.40 15.12
C LEU A 149 30.27 26.63 13.69
N ALA A 150 29.64 25.64 13.08
CA ALA A 150 29.03 25.76 11.75
C ALA A 150 27.90 26.80 11.69
N VAL A 151 27.01 26.84 12.70
CA VAL A 151 25.98 27.89 12.82
C VAL A 151 26.61 29.26 12.91
N SER A 152 27.61 29.42 13.80
CA SER A 152 28.26 30.70 14.01
C SER A 152 28.95 31.20 12.74
N MET A 153 29.59 30.29 12.00
CA MET A 153 30.18 30.61 10.70
C MET A 153 29.12 31.06 9.70
N LEU A 154 28.02 30.33 9.57
CA LEU A 154 26.98 30.63 8.57
C LEU A 154 26.18 31.90 8.89
N VAL A 155 25.77 32.08 10.15
CA VAL A 155 24.85 33.15 10.57
C VAL A 155 25.60 34.44 10.91
N VAL A 156 26.76 34.36 11.55
CA VAL A 156 27.48 35.54 12.06
C VAL A 156 28.66 35.90 11.15
N VAL A 157 29.53 34.94 10.85
CA VAL A 157 30.79 35.22 10.13
C VAL A 157 30.52 35.53 8.66
N THR A 158 29.68 34.74 7.97
CA THR A 158 29.38 34.96 6.55
C THR A 158 28.79 36.35 6.27
N PRO A 159 27.75 36.85 6.98
CA PRO A 159 27.24 38.20 6.76
C PRO A 159 28.26 39.29 7.11
N LEU A 160 29.09 39.06 8.13
CA LEU A 160 30.14 40.00 8.51
C LEU A 160 31.23 40.11 7.42
N LEU A 161 31.64 38.97 6.84
CA LEU A 161 32.56 38.94 5.70
C LEU A 161 31.95 39.62 4.47
N LEU A 162 30.68 39.37 4.16
CA LEU A 162 29.97 40.04 3.07
C LEU A 162 29.91 41.56 3.26
N ASN A 163 29.78 42.03 4.50
CA ASN A 163 29.77 43.47 4.81
C ASN A 163 31.15 44.12 4.70
N ILE A 164 32.24 43.37 4.99
CA ILE A 164 33.62 43.87 4.92
C ILE A 164 34.17 43.85 3.49
N PHE A 165 33.99 42.74 2.79
CA PHE A 165 34.59 42.51 1.46
C PHE A 165 33.66 42.87 0.30
N GLY A 166 32.39 43.16 0.60
CA GLY A 166 31.37 43.46 -0.40
C GLY A 166 30.88 42.21 -1.16
N GLU A 167 29.70 42.36 -1.75
CA GLU A 167 29.22 41.44 -2.78
C GLU A 167 29.98 41.78 -4.06
N GLY A 168 30.93 40.94 -4.52
CA GLY A 168 31.65 41.16 -5.79
C GLY A 168 30.74 41.32 -7.03
N ASP A 169 31.28 41.33 -8.24
CA ASP A 169 30.55 41.60 -9.51
C ASP A 169 29.57 40.48 -9.96
N ARG A 170 28.72 40.00 -9.05
CA ARG A 170 27.73 38.95 -9.31
C ARG A 170 26.47 39.57 -9.94
N PRO A 171 25.92 38.96 -11.00
CA PRO A 171 24.65 39.41 -11.57
C PRO A 171 23.51 39.22 -10.56
N LYS A 172 22.89 40.32 -10.10
CA LYS A 172 21.82 40.26 -9.10
C LYS A 172 20.49 39.90 -9.72
N ILE A 173 19.85 38.86 -9.19
CA ILE A 173 18.49 38.47 -9.59
C ILE A 173 17.48 39.27 -8.78
N LYS A 174 16.54 39.92 -9.47
CA LYS A 174 15.50 40.73 -8.85
C LYS A 174 14.65 39.87 -7.90
N GLY A 175 14.60 40.27 -6.63
CA GLY A 175 13.82 39.61 -5.57
C GLY A 175 14.63 38.67 -4.67
N ILE A 176 15.84 38.27 -5.04
CA ILE A 176 16.74 37.50 -4.19
C ILE A 176 17.67 38.47 -3.45
N ASN A 177 17.80 38.31 -2.14
CA ASN A 177 18.66 39.16 -1.33
C ASN A 177 19.96 38.44 -0.96
N TYR A 178 21.07 38.89 -1.54
CA TYR A 178 22.40 38.30 -1.39
C TYR A 178 23.11 38.67 -0.08
N LYS A 179 22.51 39.56 0.75
CA LYS A 179 23.02 39.90 2.09
C LYS A 179 22.59 38.90 3.16
N LEU A 180 21.65 38.03 2.84
CA LEU A 180 21.21 36.98 3.75
C LEU A 180 22.27 35.87 3.82
N PRO A 181 22.38 35.14 4.95
CA PRO A 181 23.25 33.97 5.08
C PRO A 181 23.10 32.96 3.93
N ILE A 182 21.87 32.82 3.42
CA ILE A 182 21.52 32.04 2.24
C ILE A 182 20.67 32.97 1.36
N PRO A 183 20.98 33.11 0.05
CA PRO A 183 20.31 34.06 -0.83
C PRO A 183 18.91 33.55 -1.23
N PHE A 184 17.93 33.63 -0.33
CA PHE A 184 16.54 33.29 -0.61
C PHE A 184 15.71 34.49 -1.09
N TRP A 185 14.66 34.15 -1.83
CA TRP A 185 13.55 35.04 -2.14
C TRP A 185 12.50 35.00 -1.02
N PHE A 186 11.91 36.14 -0.68
CA PHE A 186 10.78 36.22 0.25
C PHE A 186 9.58 36.90 -0.43
N PRO A 187 8.34 36.59 -0.02
CA PRO A 187 7.12 37.17 -0.60
C PRO A 187 6.88 38.64 -0.22
N PHE A 188 7.86 39.30 0.40
CA PHE A 188 7.83 40.70 0.81
C PHE A 188 9.17 41.38 0.46
N ASN A 189 9.18 42.71 0.44
CA ASN A 189 10.35 43.48 0.03
C ASN A 189 11.47 43.43 1.08
N THR A 190 12.54 42.69 0.79
CA THR A 190 13.72 42.52 1.64
C THR A 190 14.78 43.61 1.47
N ASP A 191 14.60 44.55 0.53
CA ASP A 191 15.51 45.69 0.37
C ASP A 191 15.28 46.77 1.45
N THR A 192 14.12 46.73 2.10
CA THR A 192 13.80 47.59 3.24
C THR A 192 14.49 47.11 4.51
N ARG A 193 14.90 48.02 5.41
CA ARG A 193 15.55 47.65 6.68
C ARG A 193 14.70 46.71 7.53
N THR A 194 13.38 46.95 7.58
CA THR A 194 12.42 46.11 8.29
C THR A 194 12.26 44.75 7.63
N GLY A 195 12.06 44.70 6.31
CA GLY A 195 11.95 43.46 5.55
C GLY A 195 13.21 42.59 5.64
N PHE A 196 14.40 43.20 5.54
CA PHE A 196 15.67 42.51 5.73
C PHE A 196 15.78 41.90 7.14
N THR A 197 15.45 42.66 8.18
CA THR A 197 15.52 42.19 9.58
C THR A 197 14.59 41.00 9.80
N VAL A 198 13.36 41.05 9.28
CA VAL A 198 12.40 39.95 9.38
C VAL A 198 12.89 38.71 8.62
N ALA A 199 13.34 38.88 7.37
CA ALA A 199 13.86 37.77 6.57
C ALA A 199 15.08 37.12 7.23
N TYR A 200 16.00 37.92 7.77
CA TYR A 200 17.18 37.44 8.48
C TYR A 200 16.82 36.66 9.75
N LEU A 201 15.87 37.14 10.54
CA LEU A 201 15.40 36.44 11.74
C LEU A 201 14.70 35.12 11.41
N LEU A 202 13.83 35.10 10.40
CA LEU A 202 13.14 33.88 9.95
C LEU A 202 14.15 32.84 9.46
N LEU A 203 15.09 33.26 8.59
CA LEU A 203 16.11 32.37 8.04
C LEU A 203 17.04 31.83 9.13
N THR A 204 17.46 32.69 10.07
CA THR A 204 18.30 32.27 11.20
C THR A 204 17.55 31.30 12.11
N GLY A 205 16.28 31.57 12.40
CA GLY A 205 15.42 30.67 13.18
C GLY A 205 15.28 29.30 12.53
N GLU A 206 15.11 29.27 11.20
CA GLU A 206 15.05 28.03 10.43
C GLU A 206 16.37 27.25 10.50
N ILE A 207 17.51 27.92 10.25
CA ILE A 207 18.84 27.30 10.35
C ILE A 207 19.06 26.69 11.74
N VAL A 208 18.75 27.45 12.80
CA VAL A 208 18.88 26.99 14.20
C VAL A 208 17.98 25.79 14.46
N LEU A 209 16.75 25.79 13.96
CA LEU A 209 15.81 24.70 14.14
C LEU A 209 16.23 23.43 13.39
N VAL A 210 16.68 23.54 12.13
CA VAL A 210 17.26 22.42 11.35
C VAL A 210 18.40 21.77 12.15
N ILE A 211 19.28 22.63 12.65
CA ILE A 211 20.49 22.23 13.32
C ILE A 211 20.21 21.62 14.69
N PHE A 212 19.25 22.17 15.44
CA PHE A 212 18.78 21.59 16.69
C PHE A 212 18.24 20.17 16.49
N TYR A 213 17.44 19.93 15.44
CA TYR A 213 16.95 18.59 15.13
C TYR A 213 18.07 17.61 14.76
N ILE A 214 19.00 18.02 13.90
CA ILE A 214 20.17 17.20 13.55
C ILE A 214 21.02 16.90 14.79
N GLY A 215 21.20 17.90 15.66
CA GLY A 215 21.91 17.82 16.93
C GLY A 215 21.32 16.79 17.89
N VAL A 216 20.00 16.57 17.86
CA VAL A 216 19.34 15.56 18.70
C VAL A 216 19.27 14.20 18.00
N ALA A 217 18.85 14.16 16.75
CA ALA A 217 18.55 12.91 16.04
C ALA A 217 19.82 12.11 15.68
N LEU A 218 20.87 12.77 15.16
CA LEU A 218 22.06 12.05 14.71
C LEU A 218 22.81 11.39 15.87
N PRO A 219 23.04 12.05 17.03
CA PRO A 219 23.67 11.37 18.15
C PRO A 219 22.83 10.24 18.72
N PHE A 220 21.50 10.32 18.63
CA PHE A 220 20.62 9.21 19.03
C PHE A 220 20.80 8.00 18.12
N ILE A 221 20.85 8.20 16.80
CA ILE A 221 21.10 7.12 15.83
C ILE A 221 22.49 6.50 16.06
N VAL A 222 23.52 7.33 16.29
CA VAL A 222 24.87 6.84 16.59
C VAL A 222 24.89 6.06 17.91
N TYR A 223 24.18 6.53 18.94
CA TYR A 223 24.05 5.80 20.20
C TYR A 223 23.44 4.41 19.98
N LEU A 224 22.35 4.31 19.21
CA LEU A 224 21.72 3.03 18.88
C LEU A 224 22.68 2.09 18.13
N ALA A 225 23.43 2.61 17.16
CA ALA A 225 24.42 1.82 16.42
C ALA A 225 25.53 1.28 17.34
N LEU A 226 26.01 2.12 18.27
CA LEU A 226 26.99 1.72 19.27
C LEU A 226 26.44 0.68 20.23
N GLU A 227 25.17 0.81 20.65
CA GLU A 227 24.50 -0.16 21.53
C GLU A 227 24.45 -1.54 20.87
N VAL A 228 24.04 -1.61 19.60
CA VAL A 228 24.05 -2.88 18.84
C VAL A 228 25.46 -3.46 18.76
N GLY A 229 26.48 -2.64 18.50
CA GLY A 229 27.88 -3.06 18.48
C GLY A 229 28.36 -3.61 19.83
N VAL A 230 27.92 -3.01 20.93
CA VAL A 230 28.19 -3.49 22.29
C VAL A 230 27.56 -4.86 22.53
N GLN A 231 26.32 -5.07 22.12
CA GLN A 231 25.65 -6.38 22.29
C GLN A 231 26.39 -7.49 21.53
N PHE A 232 26.88 -7.23 20.31
CA PHE A 232 27.73 -8.18 19.60
C PHE A 232 29.04 -8.47 20.33
N LYS A 233 29.67 -7.44 20.92
CA LYS A 233 30.91 -7.63 21.69
C LYS A 233 30.67 -8.44 22.97
N ILE A 234 29.57 -8.19 23.67
CA ILE A 234 29.15 -8.95 24.85
C ILE A 234 28.88 -10.41 24.46
N LEU A 235 28.16 -10.65 23.36
CA LEU A 235 27.91 -12.00 22.86
C LEU A 235 29.21 -12.72 22.49
N HIS A 236 30.13 -12.05 21.80
CA HIS A 236 31.43 -12.61 21.44
C HIS A 236 32.24 -13.02 22.68
N ASP A 237 32.35 -12.12 23.68
CA ASP A 237 33.04 -12.40 24.93
C ASP A 237 32.38 -13.58 25.69
N SER A 238 31.06 -13.62 25.70
CA SER A 238 30.28 -14.70 26.31
C SER A 238 30.41 -16.05 25.60
N ILE A 239 30.74 -16.06 24.31
CA ILE A 239 31.05 -17.28 23.54
C ILE A 239 32.47 -17.79 23.84
N LEU A 240 33.44 -16.87 23.98
CA LEU A 240 34.80 -17.25 24.35
C LEU A 240 34.88 -17.81 25.79
N ASN A 241 34.08 -17.27 26.70
CA ASN A 241 34.09 -17.63 28.12
C ASN A 241 32.98 -18.64 28.50
N VAL A 242 32.55 -19.52 27.58
CA VAL A 242 31.48 -20.50 27.84
C VAL A 242 31.86 -21.49 28.94
N GLU A 243 33.09 -21.99 28.93
CA GLU A 243 33.57 -22.99 29.89
C GLU A 243 33.65 -22.41 31.31
N PRO A 244 34.31 -21.26 31.57
CA PRO A 244 34.27 -20.61 32.88
C PRO A 244 32.85 -20.31 33.39
N ARG A 245 31.94 -19.88 32.50
CA ARG A 245 30.52 -19.66 32.84
C ARG A 245 29.80 -20.96 33.20
N ALA A 246 30.11 -22.06 32.52
CA ALA A 246 29.57 -23.37 32.83
C ALA A 246 30.10 -23.89 34.18
N ILE A 247 31.39 -23.66 34.49
CA ILE A 247 32.00 -24.02 35.79
C ILE A 247 31.32 -23.27 36.93
N GLU A 248 31.10 -21.96 36.80
CA GLU A 248 30.37 -21.16 37.80
C GLU A 248 28.97 -21.72 38.04
N ARG A 249 28.25 -22.00 36.94
CA ARG A 249 26.89 -22.54 37.00
C ARG A 249 26.85 -23.93 37.63
N TYR A 250 27.84 -24.77 37.32
CA TYR A 250 28.02 -26.09 37.93
C TYR A 250 28.28 -25.99 39.44
N ARG A 251 29.20 -25.11 39.87
CA ARG A 251 29.47 -24.82 41.30
C ARG A 251 28.24 -24.28 42.03
N SER A 252 27.39 -23.49 41.37
CA SER A 252 26.14 -23.02 41.97
C SER A 252 25.09 -24.13 42.17
N CYS A 253 25.18 -25.23 41.42
CA CYS A 253 24.26 -26.37 41.53
C CYS A 253 24.74 -27.44 42.52
N LYS A 254 26.06 -27.56 42.74
CA LYS A 254 26.70 -28.56 43.60
C LYS A 254 27.38 -27.81 44.75
N TYR A 255 26.82 -27.84 45.97
CA TYR A 255 27.49 -27.34 47.18
C TYR A 255 28.76 -28.17 47.47
N LEU A 256 29.86 -27.95 46.73
CA LEU A 256 31.12 -28.69 46.93
C LEU A 256 32.33 -27.75 47.01
N GLU A 257 33.19 -28.09 47.97
CA GLU A 257 34.49 -27.49 48.29
C GLU A 257 35.52 -27.70 47.16
N ASP A 258 36.53 -26.82 47.13
CA ASP A 258 37.47 -26.49 46.04
C ASP A 258 38.46 -27.59 45.58
N THR A 259 38.04 -28.84 45.37
CA THR A 259 38.97 -29.90 44.96
C THR A 259 38.39 -30.87 43.93
N GLU A 260 38.40 -30.51 42.64
CA GLU A 260 38.31 -31.49 41.53
C GLU A 260 39.07 -30.91 40.30
N ASP A 261 40.04 -31.67 39.79
CA ASP A 261 40.91 -31.30 38.66
C ASP A 261 40.13 -31.22 37.34
N GLY A 262 40.39 -30.17 36.55
CA GLY A 262 39.61 -29.78 35.36
C GLY A 262 39.51 -30.82 34.23
N GLU A 263 40.38 -31.84 34.20
CA GLU A 263 40.34 -32.89 33.16
C GLU A 263 39.20 -33.90 33.36
N THR A 264 38.67 -34.07 34.58
CA THR A 264 37.53 -34.99 34.85
C THR A 264 36.16 -34.31 34.79
N LEU A 265 36.13 -32.97 34.78
CA LEU A 265 34.90 -32.19 34.81
C LEU A 265 34.09 -32.29 33.51
N GLY A 266 34.77 -32.48 32.38
CA GLY A 266 34.16 -32.60 31.05
C GLY A 266 33.28 -33.84 30.89
N GLU A 267 33.53 -34.90 31.65
CA GLU A 267 32.79 -36.16 31.58
C GLU A 267 31.52 -36.18 32.44
N ASP A 268 31.37 -35.23 33.38
CA ASP A 268 30.19 -35.14 34.25
C ASP A 268 28.94 -34.72 33.44
N PRO A 269 27.86 -35.53 33.41
CA PRO A 269 26.61 -35.18 32.74
C PRO A 269 26.01 -33.84 33.20
N LEU A 270 26.19 -33.46 34.46
CA LEU A 270 25.70 -32.20 35.02
C LEU A 270 26.50 -30.99 34.52
N PHE A 271 27.82 -31.14 34.32
CA PHE A 271 28.64 -30.09 33.72
C PHE A 271 28.27 -29.89 32.24
N GLN A 272 28.08 -30.98 31.49
CA GLN A 272 27.59 -30.93 30.11
C GLN A 272 26.21 -30.26 29.98
N MET A 273 25.31 -30.46 30.95
CA MET A 273 24.05 -29.72 31.03
C MET A 273 24.27 -28.22 31.25
N CYS A 274 25.21 -27.83 32.11
CA CYS A 274 25.54 -26.41 32.35
C CYS A 274 26.13 -25.74 31.09
N VAL A 275 27.02 -26.42 30.37
CA VAL A 275 27.57 -25.95 29.07
C VAL A 275 26.44 -25.73 28.06
N ARG A 276 25.52 -26.70 27.93
CA ARG A 276 24.36 -26.59 27.03
C ARG A 276 23.47 -25.38 27.36
N GLU A 277 23.22 -25.12 28.65
CA GLU A 277 22.43 -23.97 29.07
C GLU A 277 23.14 -22.63 28.82
N CYS A 278 24.47 -22.56 29.01
CA CYS A 278 25.27 -21.39 28.65
C CYS A 278 25.26 -21.09 27.13
N LEU A 279 25.34 -22.14 26.30
CA LEU A 279 25.22 -22.02 24.84
C LEU A 279 23.81 -21.59 24.42
N LYS A 280 22.78 -22.14 25.06
CA LYS A 280 21.38 -21.74 24.83
C LYS A 280 21.16 -20.27 25.16
N GLU A 281 21.77 -19.74 26.22
CA GLU A 281 21.74 -18.30 26.52
C GLU A 281 22.41 -17.48 25.42
N ASN A 282 23.55 -17.91 24.87
CA ASN A 282 24.19 -17.24 23.73
C ASN A 282 23.29 -17.23 22.49
N VAL A 283 22.60 -18.33 22.21
CA VAL A 283 21.61 -18.42 21.11
C VAL A 283 20.44 -17.47 21.36
N LEU A 284 19.90 -17.43 22.57
CA LEU A 284 18.81 -16.51 22.93
C LEU A 284 19.24 -15.05 22.81
N HIS A 285 20.46 -14.71 23.24
CA HIS A 285 21.02 -13.37 23.06
C HIS A 285 21.14 -13.01 21.57
N HIS A 286 21.67 -13.93 20.75
CA HIS A 286 21.74 -13.72 19.31
C HIS A 286 20.36 -13.51 18.67
N ILE A 287 19.36 -14.30 19.06
CA ILE A 287 17.97 -14.15 18.61
C ILE A 287 17.41 -12.79 19.03
N GLN A 288 17.70 -12.30 20.24
CA GLN A 288 17.26 -10.98 20.70
C GLN A 288 17.94 -9.84 19.91
N ILE A 289 19.22 -9.97 19.58
CA ILE A 289 19.92 -9.01 18.70
C ILE A 289 19.29 -9.01 17.30
N ILE A 290 18.98 -10.18 16.73
CA ILE A 290 18.30 -10.30 15.42
C ILE A 290 16.87 -9.72 15.49
N ARG A 291 16.15 -9.92 16.60
CA ARG A 291 14.80 -9.36 16.76
C ARG A 291 14.81 -7.83 16.71
N ILE A 292 15.89 -7.21 17.20
CA ILE A 292 16.12 -5.75 17.14
C ILE A 292 16.62 -5.32 15.75
N SER A 293 17.48 -6.12 15.12
CA SER A 293 17.95 -5.93 13.75
C SER A 293 16.96 -6.55 12.77
N TRP A 294 15.91 -5.82 12.36
CA TRP A 294 14.94 -6.28 11.36
C TRP A 294 15.61 -6.64 10.02
N ARG A 295 16.14 -7.86 9.94
CA ARG A 295 16.77 -8.47 8.77
C ARG A 295 16.16 -9.85 8.64
N ILE A 296 15.46 -10.07 7.52
CA ILE A 296 14.90 -11.37 7.16
C ILE A 296 16.05 -12.39 7.22
N SER A 297 15.90 -13.44 8.04
CA SER A 297 16.91 -14.50 8.14
C SER A 297 17.10 -15.17 6.77
N LYS A 298 18.27 -15.75 6.50
CA LYS A 298 18.52 -16.43 5.22
C LYS A 298 17.50 -17.56 4.98
N GLU A 299 17.17 -18.30 6.03
CA GLU A 299 16.16 -19.39 6.00
C GLU A 299 14.73 -18.86 5.73
N ASP A 300 14.37 -17.72 6.31
CA ASP A 300 13.08 -17.06 6.02
C ASP A 300 13.00 -16.61 4.56
N TRP A 301 14.11 -16.11 4.00
CA TRP A 301 14.14 -15.68 2.60
C TRP A 301 14.01 -16.87 1.64
N GLU A 302 14.69 -17.99 1.90
CA GLU A 302 14.54 -19.21 1.09
C GLU A 302 13.10 -19.76 1.13
N ARG A 303 12.41 -19.64 2.27
CA ARG A 303 10.97 -19.95 2.38
C ARG A 303 10.11 -19.05 1.52
N ILE A 304 10.39 -17.74 1.52
CA ILE A 304 9.67 -16.77 0.68
C ILE A 304 9.89 -17.10 -0.80
N GLU A 305 11.12 -17.39 -1.21
CA GLU A 305 11.46 -17.73 -2.59
C GLU A 305 10.72 -18.98 -3.08
N ARG A 306 10.70 -20.07 -2.30
CA ARG A 306 9.89 -21.26 -2.62
C ARG A 306 8.40 -20.97 -2.64
N GLY A 307 7.92 -20.09 -1.75
CA GLY A 307 6.55 -19.58 -1.77
C GLY A 307 6.21 -18.89 -3.10
N ILE A 308 7.11 -18.03 -3.60
CA ILE A 308 6.97 -17.36 -4.90
C ILE A 308 6.95 -18.39 -6.03
N GLU A 309 7.85 -19.38 -6.01
CA GLU A 309 7.88 -20.44 -7.02
C GLU A 309 6.57 -21.24 -7.06
N LYS A 310 5.99 -21.57 -5.91
CA LYS A 310 4.68 -22.26 -5.80
C LYS A 310 3.52 -21.44 -6.35
N THR A 311 3.60 -20.11 -6.31
CA THR A 311 2.58 -19.25 -6.91
C THR A 311 2.65 -19.24 -8.45
N GLY A 312 3.80 -19.55 -9.03
CA GLY A 312 4.06 -19.43 -10.47
C GLY A 312 4.31 -17.99 -10.94
N VAL A 313 4.31 -17.00 -10.04
CA VAL A 313 4.50 -15.57 -10.34
C VAL A 313 5.98 -15.20 -10.21
N LYS A 314 6.82 -15.73 -11.11
CA LYS A 314 8.29 -15.58 -11.06
C LYS A 314 8.79 -14.13 -11.16
N PHE A 315 7.99 -13.21 -11.72
CA PHE A 315 8.35 -11.80 -11.88
C PHE A 315 8.15 -10.95 -10.61
N LEU A 316 7.70 -11.53 -9.49
CA LEU A 316 7.45 -10.77 -8.26
C LEU A 316 8.72 -10.12 -7.69
N ILE A 317 9.87 -10.79 -7.78
CA ILE A 317 11.18 -10.24 -7.41
C ILE A 317 11.60 -9.20 -8.47
N GLY A 318 11.48 -9.53 -9.76
CA GLY A 318 11.87 -8.63 -10.86
C GLY A 318 11.10 -7.31 -10.93
N THR A 319 9.89 -7.26 -10.38
CA THR A 319 9.06 -6.04 -10.30
C THR A 319 9.34 -5.18 -9.07
N ALA A 320 10.28 -5.61 -8.21
CA ALA A 320 10.57 -5.01 -6.91
C ALA A 320 9.37 -4.93 -5.94
N LEU A 321 8.28 -5.67 -6.19
CA LEU A 321 7.17 -5.82 -5.23
C LEU A 321 7.59 -6.60 -3.98
N VAL A 322 8.58 -7.48 -4.13
CA VAL A 322 9.29 -8.14 -3.01
C VAL A 322 10.77 -7.81 -3.15
N ILE A 323 11.33 -7.18 -2.11
CA ILE A 323 12.74 -6.78 -2.10
C ILE A 323 13.58 -7.95 -1.61
N SER A 324 14.39 -8.51 -2.51
CA SER A 324 15.42 -9.49 -2.14
C SER A 324 16.50 -8.85 -1.26
N PRO A 325 16.85 -9.46 -0.11
CA PRO A 325 17.95 -9.01 0.75
C PRO A 325 19.33 -9.44 0.24
N GLN A 326 19.39 -10.28 -0.81
CA GLN A 326 20.62 -10.85 -1.35
C GLN A 326 21.06 -10.14 -2.63
N GLN A 327 22.38 -9.98 -2.80
CA GLN A 327 22.96 -9.45 -4.05
C GLN A 327 22.98 -10.54 -5.13
N PRO A 328 22.80 -10.22 -6.44
CA PRO A 328 22.68 -8.88 -7.04
C PRO A 328 21.24 -8.32 -7.04
N TRP A 329 20.25 -9.14 -6.66
CA TRP A 329 18.84 -8.80 -6.71
C TRP A 329 18.48 -7.58 -5.83
N LEU A 330 19.14 -7.41 -4.69
CA LEU A 330 18.96 -6.23 -3.84
C LEU A 330 19.25 -4.93 -4.62
N THR A 331 20.41 -4.86 -5.28
CA THR A 331 20.80 -3.69 -6.07
C THR A 331 19.85 -3.46 -7.24
N TYR A 332 19.48 -4.53 -7.95
CA TYR A 332 18.50 -4.45 -9.02
C TYR A 332 17.14 -3.90 -8.54
N ASN A 333 16.61 -4.42 -7.43
CA ASN A 333 15.33 -4.00 -6.88
C ASN A 333 15.35 -2.54 -6.42
N LEU A 334 16.43 -2.10 -5.77
CA LEU A 334 16.59 -0.69 -5.36
C LEU A 334 16.66 0.24 -6.58
N ILE A 335 17.39 -0.14 -7.63
CA ILE A 335 17.44 0.62 -8.88
C ILE A 335 16.05 0.66 -9.54
N THR A 336 15.39 -0.49 -9.71
CA THR A 336 14.05 -0.60 -10.29
C THR A 336 13.04 0.24 -9.52
N LEU A 337 13.06 0.21 -8.18
CA LEU A 337 12.16 1.02 -7.36
C LEU A 337 12.47 2.52 -7.51
N THR A 338 13.74 2.90 -7.55
CA THR A 338 14.16 4.30 -7.71
C THR A 338 13.79 4.84 -9.09
N VAL A 339 14.05 4.08 -10.16
CA VAL A 339 13.66 4.44 -11.53
C VAL A 339 12.14 4.54 -11.62
N THR A 340 11.41 3.56 -11.08
CA THR A 340 9.95 3.61 -11.03
C THR A 340 9.46 4.87 -10.30
N PHE A 341 10.06 5.20 -9.15
CA PHE A 341 9.73 6.41 -8.39
C PHE A 341 9.93 7.69 -9.20
N LEU A 342 11.08 7.84 -9.85
CA LEU A 342 11.41 9.02 -10.63
C LEU A 342 10.48 9.16 -11.85
N VAL A 343 10.28 8.07 -12.59
CA VAL A 343 9.42 8.06 -13.79
C VAL A 343 7.98 8.35 -13.42
N MET A 344 7.41 7.70 -12.39
CA MET A 344 6.03 7.94 -11.99
C MET A 344 5.82 9.36 -11.45
N THR A 345 6.78 9.89 -10.68
CA THR A 345 6.69 11.27 -10.18
C THR A 345 6.76 12.29 -11.32
N TYR A 346 7.67 12.09 -12.28
CA TYR A 346 7.77 12.93 -13.48
C TYR A 346 6.43 12.95 -14.24
N PHE A 347 5.84 11.78 -14.49
CA PHE A 347 4.58 11.68 -15.22
C PHE A 347 3.37 12.17 -14.42
N LEU A 348 3.41 12.14 -13.09
CA LEU A 348 2.38 12.76 -12.25
C LEU A 348 2.38 14.28 -12.43
N ILE A 349 3.56 14.91 -12.43
CA ILE A 349 3.69 16.36 -12.66
C ILE A 349 3.26 16.72 -14.09
N VAL A 350 3.78 16.01 -15.09
CA VAL A 350 3.39 16.19 -16.49
C VAL A 350 1.89 16.03 -16.69
N GLY A 351 1.28 15.05 -16.02
CA GLY A 351 -0.16 14.82 -16.08
C GLY A 351 -0.99 15.95 -15.49
N LEU A 352 -0.60 16.47 -14.32
CA LEU A 352 -1.27 17.62 -13.71
C LEU A 352 -1.23 18.86 -14.60
N ILE A 353 -0.08 19.15 -15.20
CA ILE A 353 0.07 20.25 -16.15
C ILE A 353 -0.79 19.99 -17.39
N SER A 354 -0.72 18.79 -17.97
CA SER A 354 -1.49 18.42 -19.16
C SER A 354 -2.99 18.56 -18.94
N MET A 355 -3.53 18.11 -17.80
CA MET A 355 -4.93 18.29 -17.43
C MET A 355 -5.33 19.76 -17.30
N TYR A 356 -4.47 20.59 -16.70
CA TYR A 356 -4.73 22.03 -16.60
C TYR A 356 -4.79 22.72 -17.97
N LEU A 357 -3.94 22.30 -18.92
CA LEU A 357 -3.93 22.82 -20.29
C LEU A 357 -5.14 22.30 -21.10
N ALA A 358 -5.58 21.07 -20.84
CA ALA A 358 -6.73 20.44 -21.50
C ALA A 358 -8.10 20.90 -20.96
N ARG A 359 -8.16 21.77 -19.93
CA ARG A 359 -9.42 22.12 -19.23
C ARG A 359 -10.59 22.58 -20.12
N ASN A 360 -10.30 23.12 -21.29
CA ASN A 360 -11.29 23.62 -22.24
C ASN A 360 -11.70 22.57 -23.30
N ASP A 361 -11.03 21.42 -23.35
CA ASP A 361 -11.36 20.30 -24.24
C ASP A 361 -11.74 19.07 -23.42
N LEU A 362 -13.06 18.87 -23.25
CA LEU A 362 -13.62 17.81 -22.42
C LEU A 362 -13.11 16.41 -22.80
N VAL A 363 -12.92 16.12 -24.09
CA VAL A 363 -12.48 14.79 -24.55
C VAL A 363 -11.02 14.54 -24.17
N ALA A 364 -10.13 15.49 -24.48
CA ALA A 364 -8.72 15.40 -24.11
C ALA A 364 -8.54 15.41 -22.58
N PHE A 365 -9.30 16.25 -21.88
CA PHE A 365 -9.30 16.31 -20.42
C PHE A 365 -9.66 14.96 -19.80
N VAL A 366 -10.72 14.30 -20.29
CA VAL A 366 -11.14 13.01 -19.75
C VAL A 366 -10.15 11.89 -20.11
N ASP A 367 -9.61 11.86 -21.34
CA ASP A 367 -8.51 10.95 -21.72
C ASP A 367 -7.31 11.08 -20.76
N LEU A 368 -6.93 12.31 -20.46
CA LEU A 368 -5.82 12.64 -19.55
C LEU A 368 -6.14 12.24 -18.10
N VAL A 369 -7.32 12.62 -17.60
CA VAL A 369 -7.78 12.24 -16.27
C VAL A 369 -7.71 10.72 -16.13
N HIS A 370 -8.22 9.96 -17.10
CA HIS A 370 -8.18 8.50 -17.06
C HIS A 370 -6.76 7.93 -16.98
N ALA A 371 -5.87 8.36 -17.87
CA ALA A 371 -4.50 7.85 -17.89
C ALA A 371 -3.74 8.18 -16.60
N TYR A 372 -3.89 9.41 -16.10
CA TYR A 372 -3.14 9.89 -14.94
C TYR A 372 -3.74 9.48 -13.59
N THR A 373 -5.06 9.34 -13.47
CA THR A 373 -5.68 8.77 -12.26
C THR A 373 -5.27 7.31 -12.09
N PHE A 374 -5.23 6.53 -13.18
CA PHE A 374 -4.77 5.14 -13.13
C PHE A 374 -3.29 5.06 -12.71
N ALA A 375 -2.42 5.84 -13.36
CA ALA A 375 -0.99 5.86 -13.04
C ALA A 375 -0.71 6.32 -11.60
N SER A 376 -1.38 7.39 -11.14
CA SER A 376 -1.22 7.91 -9.78
C SER A 376 -1.78 6.97 -8.71
N SER A 377 -2.88 6.26 -8.99
CA SER A 377 -3.45 5.26 -8.08
C SER A 377 -2.53 4.06 -7.93
N LEU A 378 -1.99 3.55 -9.04
CA LEU A 378 -1.01 2.46 -8.99
C LEU A 378 0.26 2.89 -8.24
N TRP A 379 0.69 4.15 -8.44
CA TRP A 379 1.82 4.71 -7.72
C TRP A 379 1.58 4.77 -6.21
N ALA A 380 0.42 5.27 -5.77
CA ALA A 380 0.02 5.26 -4.37
C ALA A 380 -0.04 3.84 -3.80
N LEU A 381 -0.55 2.87 -4.56
CA LEU A 381 -0.60 1.47 -4.15
C LEU A 381 0.79 0.86 -3.96
N ILE A 382 1.75 1.14 -4.86
CA ILE A 382 3.13 0.68 -4.71
C ILE A 382 3.73 1.28 -3.45
N LEU A 383 3.57 2.58 -3.20
CA LEU A 383 4.10 3.23 -1.99
C LEU A 383 3.50 2.65 -0.71
N ILE A 384 2.18 2.50 -0.65
CA ILE A 384 1.50 1.92 0.51
C ILE A 384 1.96 0.47 0.71
N HIS A 385 2.10 -0.30 -0.37
CA HIS A 385 2.59 -1.67 -0.30
C HIS A 385 3.99 -1.74 0.30
N GLN A 386 4.93 -0.96 -0.25
CA GLN A 386 6.33 -0.95 0.20
C GLN A 386 6.48 -0.50 1.65
N ILE A 387 5.68 0.49 2.09
CA ILE A 387 5.78 1.04 3.44
C ILE A 387 5.08 0.13 4.47
N PHE A 388 3.90 -0.40 4.15
CA PHE A 388 3.01 -1.00 5.15
C PHE A 388 2.69 -2.48 4.94
N LYS A 389 2.79 -3.03 3.72
CA LYS A 389 2.22 -4.35 3.39
C LYS A 389 3.25 -5.44 3.06
N VAL A 390 4.49 -5.09 2.76
CA VAL A 390 5.58 -6.07 2.52
C VAL A 390 5.68 -7.17 3.60
N PRO A 391 5.59 -6.88 4.92
CA PRO A 391 5.66 -7.92 5.95
C PRO A 391 4.53 -8.95 5.84
N SER A 392 3.32 -8.50 5.56
CA SER A 392 2.15 -9.36 5.39
C SER A 392 2.27 -10.23 4.12
N LEU A 393 2.89 -9.71 3.05
CA LEU A 393 3.17 -10.49 1.84
C LEU A 393 4.20 -11.60 2.12
N HIS A 394 5.24 -11.29 2.90
CA HIS A 394 6.22 -12.30 3.31
C HIS A 394 5.57 -13.39 4.17
N ALA A 395 4.73 -13.02 5.13
CA ALA A 395 3.99 -13.98 5.95
C ALA A 395 3.05 -14.86 5.09
N PHE A 396 2.35 -14.25 4.13
CA PHE A 396 1.49 -14.95 3.17
C PHE A 396 2.27 -15.96 2.32
N LEU A 397 3.41 -15.56 1.73
CA LEU A 397 4.25 -16.42 0.91
C LEU A 397 4.86 -17.58 1.72
N LYS A 398 5.27 -17.32 2.97
CA LYS A 398 5.75 -18.38 3.87
C LYS A 398 4.67 -19.40 4.21
N MET A 399 3.41 -18.97 4.37
CA MET A 399 2.29 -19.89 4.60
C MET A 399 1.99 -20.76 3.38
N ILE A 400 2.15 -20.20 2.17
CA ILE A 400 2.08 -20.98 0.92
C ILE A 400 3.22 -22.01 0.83
N ASP A 401 4.45 -21.65 1.25
CA ASP A 401 5.55 -22.61 1.28
C ASP A 401 5.30 -23.75 2.27
N ALA A 402 4.83 -23.45 3.48
CA ALA A 402 4.54 -24.48 4.48
C ALA A 402 3.40 -25.42 4.06
N GLY A 403 2.47 -24.93 3.22
CA GLY A 403 1.18 -25.57 3.02
C GLY A 403 0.22 -25.20 4.15
N ILE A 404 -1.03 -24.88 3.79
CA ILE A 404 -2.00 -24.34 4.75
C ILE A 404 -2.43 -25.41 5.77
N PHE A 405 -2.78 -26.60 5.29
CA PHE A 405 -3.13 -27.73 6.14
C PHE A 405 -2.99 -29.07 5.39
N GLU A 406 -2.58 -30.11 6.11
CA GLU A 406 -2.49 -31.47 5.60
C GLU A 406 -3.13 -32.45 6.59
N TYR A 407 -4.09 -33.23 6.11
CA TYR A 407 -4.72 -34.29 6.90
C TYR A 407 -3.87 -35.55 6.89
N LYS A 408 -3.77 -36.20 8.05
CA LYS A 408 -2.96 -37.42 8.21
C LYS A 408 -3.63 -38.67 7.62
N THR A 409 -4.95 -38.68 7.48
CA THR A 409 -5.73 -39.82 6.98
C THR A 409 -5.58 -40.01 5.47
N GLU A 410 -5.70 -41.24 4.99
CA GLU A 410 -5.78 -41.55 3.55
C GLU A 410 -7.18 -41.29 3.00
N TYR A 411 -8.22 -41.39 3.85
CA TYR A 411 -9.59 -41.11 3.42
C TYR A 411 -9.76 -39.67 2.91
N GLY A 412 -10.24 -39.53 1.67
CA GLY A 412 -10.42 -38.25 0.98
C GLY A 412 -9.17 -37.68 0.32
N ARG A 413 -7.97 -38.30 0.46
CA ARG A 413 -6.72 -37.79 -0.12
C ARG A 413 -6.79 -37.62 -1.63
N HIS A 414 -7.35 -38.62 -2.34
CA HIS A 414 -7.55 -38.55 -3.79
C HIS A 414 -8.46 -37.38 -4.20
N GLU A 415 -9.52 -37.10 -3.45
CA GLU A 415 -10.42 -35.97 -3.71
C GLU A 415 -9.73 -34.63 -3.42
N PHE A 416 -8.97 -34.54 -2.32
CA PHE A 416 -8.18 -33.36 -1.98
C PHE A 416 -7.14 -33.06 -3.05
N GLU A 417 -6.43 -34.08 -3.55
CA GLU A 417 -5.49 -33.93 -4.66
C GLU A 417 -6.18 -33.51 -5.95
N LYS A 418 -7.35 -34.09 -6.26
CA LYS A 418 -8.13 -33.70 -7.45
C LYS A 418 -8.53 -32.23 -7.39
N LEU A 419 -8.98 -31.74 -6.23
CA LEU A 419 -9.29 -30.33 -6.00
C LEU A 419 -8.05 -29.43 -6.13
N LYS A 420 -6.92 -29.80 -5.50
CA LYS A 420 -5.66 -29.06 -5.61
C LYS A 420 -5.16 -29.01 -7.06
N LYS A 421 -5.26 -30.12 -7.81
CA LYS A 421 -4.90 -30.22 -9.24
C LYS A 421 -5.79 -29.32 -10.10
N ALA A 422 -7.12 -29.37 -9.91
CA ALA A 422 -8.06 -28.51 -10.62
C ALA A 422 -7.82 -27.01 -10.30
N GLY A 423 -7.61 -26.68 -9.03
CA GLY A 423 -7.27 -25.35 -8.58
C GLY A 423 -5.99 -24.79 -9.20
N ASN A 424 -4.93 -25.60 -9.22
CA ASN A 424 -3.66 -25.25 -9.87
C ASN A 424 -3.80 -25.10 -11.38
N PHE A 425 -4.69 -25.87 -12.02
CA PHE A 425 -5.04 -25.69 -13.42
C PHE A 425 -5.70 -24.32 -13.65
N TYR A 426 -6.74 -23.96 -12.88
CA TYR A 426 -7.41 -22.65 -12.99
C TYR A 426 -6.45 -21.47 -12.79
N LYS A 427 -5.59 -21.53 -11.76
CA LYS A 427 -4.58 -20.50 -11.49
C LYS A 427 -3.63 -20.30 -12.67
N LYS A 428 -3.11 -21.40 -13.24
CA LYS A 428 -2.19 -21.35 -14.41
C LYS A 428 -2.89 -20.85 -15.67
N VAL A 429 -4.12 -21.29 -15.92
CA VAL A 429 -4.92 -20.84 -17.08
C VAL A 429 -5.22 -19.35 -16.97
N PHE A 430 -5.71 -18.89 -15.81
CA PHE A 430 -5.95 -17.47 -15.55
C PHE A 430 -4.67 -16.64 -15.76
N GLN A 431 -3.57 -17.04 -15.15
CA GLN A 431 -2.29 -16.34 -15.28
C GLN A 431 -1.85 -16.24 -16.75
N LYS A 432 -1.94 -17.33 -17.53
CA LYS A 432 -1.60 -17.30 -18.97
C LYS A 432 -2.51 -16.36 -19.77
N ILE A 433 -3.83 -16.48 -19.59
CA ILE A 433 -4.80 -15.65 -20.31
C ILE A 433 -4.62 -14.17 -19.94
N PHE A 434 -4.49 -13.87 -18.65
CA PHE A 434 -4.28 -12.52 -18.15
C PHE A 434 -2.98 -11.91 -18.68
N ASN A 435 -1.87 -12.67 -18.66
CA ASN A 435 -0.60 -12.19 -19.19
C ASN A 435 -0.68 -11.89 -20.70
N ILE A 436 -1.35 -12.75 -21.49
CA ILE A 436 -1.57 -12.51 -22.92
C ILE A 436 -2.43 -11.26 -23.13
N ALA A 437 -3.54 -11.14 -22.39
CA ALA A 437 -4.43 -9.98 -22.47
C ALA A 437 -3.70 -8.67 -22.14
N LEU A 438 -2.83 -8.68 -21.13
CA LEU A 438 -2.04 -7.50 -20.73
C LEU A 438 -1.00 -7.11 -21.80
N ILE A 439 -0.33 -8.08 -22.43
CA ILE A 439 0.59 -7.82 -23.54
C ILE A 439 -0.17 -7.24 -24.74
N VAL A 440 -1.34 -7.79 -25.06
CA VAL A 440 -2.21 -7.26 -26.13
C VAL A 440 -2.66 -5.84 -25.81
N ALA A 441 -3.08 -5.57 -24.56
CA ALA A 441 -3.45 -4.22 -24.12
C ALA A 441 -2.28 -3.23 -24.21
N PHE A 442 -1.07 -3.65 -23.81
CA PHE A 442 0.14 -2.84 -23.92
C PHE A 442 0.45 -2.48 -25.38
N ILE A 443 0.37 -3.45 -26.30
CA ILE A 443 0.59 -3.21 -27.74
C ILE A 443 -0.50 -2.29 -28.31
N ALA A 444 -1.76 -2.54 -27.91
CA ALA A 444 -2.90 -1.75 -28.37
C ALA A 444 -2.79 -0.28 -27.92
N LEU A 445 -2.47 -0.03 -26.65
CA LEU A 445 -2.32 1.32 -26.11
C LEU A 445 -1.07 2.02 -26.64
N SER A 446 0.05 1.31 -26.75
CA SER A 446 1.32 1.91 -27.13
C SER A 446 1.43 2.19 -28.62
N PHE A 447 0.90 1.32 -29.49
CA PHE A 447 1.13 1.40 -30.94
C PHE A 447 -0.16 1.57 -31.75
N VAL A 448 -1.18 0.76 -31.46
CA VAL A 448 -2.41 0.74 -32.27
C VAL A 448 -3.22 2.02 -32.07
N ALA A 449 -3.45 2.42 -30.82
CA ALA A 449 -4.24 3.61 -30.48
C ALA A 449 -3.65 4.92 -31.07
N PRO A 450 -2.35 5.23 -30.93
CA PRO A 450 -1.77 6.42 -31.58
C PRO A 450 -1.78 6.33 -33.12
N THR A 451 -1.57 5.14 -33.70
CA THR A 451 -1.64 4.98 -35.17
C THR A 451 -3.06 5.21 -35.69
N MET A 452 -4.06 4.64 -35.03
CA MET A 452 -5.47 4.85 -35.37
C MET A 452 -5.89 6.30 -35.16
N THR A 453 -5.38 6.94 -34.11
CA THR A 453 -5.56 8.37 -33.85
C THR A 453 -4.98 9.21 -34.99
N LYS A 454 -3.81 8.87 -35.53
CA LYS A 454 -3.21 9.61 -36.64
C LYS A 454 -3.96 9.44 -37.97
N ILE A 455 -4.53 8.25 -38.21
CA ILE A 455 -5.25 7.95 -39.47
C ILE A 455 -6.67 8.52 -39.46
N TYR A 456 -7.37 8.41 -38.33
CA TYR A 456 -8.79 8.76 -38.21
C TYR A 456 -9.05 10.06 -37.42
N GLY A 457 -8.04 10.60 -36.74
CA GLY A 457 -8.13 11.87 -36.02
C GLY A 457 -8.01 13.04 -36.98
N GLY A 458 -9.13 13.72 -37.24
CA GLY A 458 -9.14 14.95 -38.04
C GLY A 458 -8.47 16.14 -37.33
N GLU A 459 -8.22 17.22 -38.07
CA GLU A 459 -7.65 18.47 -37.54
C GLU A 459 -8.51 19.11 -36.42
N GLU A 460 -9.80 18.80 -36.35
CA GLU A 460 -10.73 19.25 -35.29
C GLU A 460 -10.31 18.83 -33.86
N ARG A 461 -9.39 17.87 -33.71
CA ARG A 461 -8.92 17.37 -32.40
C ARG A 461 -7.85 18.27 -31.76
N LYS A 462 -7.11 19.08 -32.53
CA LYS A 462 -5.99 19.92 -32.02
C LYS A 462 -6.49 21.23 -31.39
N LYS A 463 -7.29 21.13 -30.32
CA LYS A 463 -7.89 22.30 -29.66
C LYS A 463 -6.95 23.04 -28.72
N ALA A 464 -6.05 22.31 -28.05
CA ALA A 464 -5.02 22.89 -27.19
C ALA A 464 -3.65 22.87 -27.89
N LYS A 465 -3.13 24.04 -28.26
CA LYS A 465 -1.86 24.16 -29.02
C LYS A 465 -0.65 23.58 -28.29
N GLU A 466 -0.70 23.54 -26.96
CA GLU A 466 0.42 23.15 -26.11
C GLU A 466 0.49 21.62 -25.87
N LEU A 467 -0.55 20.87 -26.27
CA LEU A 467 -0.59 19.41 -26.14
C LEU A 467 -0.22 18.73 -27.44
N ASN A 468 0.57 17.67 -27.35
CA ASN A 468 0.87 16.84 -28.51
C ASN A 468 -0.09 15.64 -28.60
N TYR A 469 -1.05 15.73 -29.52
CA TYR A 469 -2.07 14.70 -29.73
C TYR A 469 -1.59 13.48 -30.53
N ASP A 470 -0.37 13.54 -31.08
CA ASP A 470 0.22 12.42 -31.83
C ASP A 470 0.93 11.40 -30.90
N LEU A 471 1.03 11.71 -29.60
CA LEU A 471 1.53 10.79 -28.58
C LEU A 471 0.44 9.77 -28.17
N PRO A 472 0.82 8.59 -27.63
CA PRO A 472 -0.14 7.59 -27.13
C PRO A 472 -1.19 8.15 -26.14
N VAL A 473 -0.78 9.11 -25.32
CA VAL A 473 -1.65 9.92 -24.45
C VAL A 473 -1.34 11.39 -24.76
N PRO A 474 -2.37 12.23 -25.01
CA PRO A 474 -2.18 13.61 -25.46
C PRO A 474 -1.66 14.50 -24.34
N CYS A 475 -0.35 14.55 -24.13
CA CYS A 475 0.27 15.23 -22.98
C CYS A 475 1.24 16.35 -23.39
N TRP A 476 1.50 17.24 -22.43
CA TRP A 476 2.51 18.30 -22.51
C TRP A 476 3.87 17.76 -22.09
N MET A 477 4.94 18.23 -22.72
CA MET A 477 6.33 17.90 -22.33
C MET A 477 7.12 19.20 -22.11
N PRO A 478 8.11 19.21 -21.19
CA PRO A 478 8.91 20.39 -20.88
C PRO A 478 9.90 20.79 -21.99
N PHE A 479 9.89 20.07 -23.11
CA PHE A 479 10.72 20.28 -24.29
C PHE A 479 9.85 20.23 -25.54
N ASN A 480 10.36 20.79 -26.65
CA ASN A 480 9.61 20.84 -27.91
C ASN A 480 9.42 19.42 -28.49
N THR A 481 8.17 18.98 -28.60
CA THR A 481 7.78 17.68 -29.18
C THR A 481 7.35 17.77 -30.64
N GLU A 482 7.31 18.96 -31.25
CA GLU A 482 7.05 19.12 -32.68
C GLU A 482 8.27 18.68 -33.51
N ALA A 483 9.47 18.86 -32.95
CA ALA A 483 10.70 18.38 -33.55
C ALA A 483 10.82 16.85 -33.39
N PHE A 484 11.29 16.18 -34.45
CA PHE A 484 11.42 14.72 -34.49
C PHE A 484 12.20 14.13 -33.28
N PRO A 485 13.36 14.69 -32.85
CA PRO A 485 14.08 14.16 -31.69
C PRO A 485 13.28 14.27 -30.38
N GLY A 486 12.59 15.39 -30.18
CA GLY A 486 11.76 15.60 -29.00
C GLY A 486 10.56 14.67 -28.97
N PHE A 487 9.91 14.44 -30.13
CA PHE A 487 8.84 13.45 -30.27
C PHE A 487 9.31 12.04 -29.89
N VAL A 488 10.46 11.60 -30.39
CA VAL A 488 11.01 10.26 -30.10
C VAL A 488 11.32 10.11 -28.61
N ILE A 489 11.93 11.12 -27.97
CA ILE A 489 12.21 11.08 -26.53
C ILE A 489 10.91 10.99 -25.72
N ALA A 490 9.91 11.83 -26.03
CA ALA A 490 8.62 11.82 -25.36
C ALA A 490 7.92 10.45 -25.49
N TYR A 491 7.97 9.86 -26.69
CA TYR A 491 7.38 8.55 -26.96
C TYR A 491 8.10 7.44 -26.18
N ILE A 492 9.43 7.45 -26.12
CA ILE A 492 10.21 6.47 -25.34
C ILE A 492 9.88 6.58 -23.85
N LEU A 493 9.78 7.81 -23.30
CA LEU A 493 9.44 8.01 -21.89
C LEU A 493 8.05 7.44 -21.56
N LEU A 494 7.06 7.67 -22.43
CA LEU A 494 5.71 7.10 -22.27
C LEU A 494 5.73 5.56 -22.37
N LEU A 495 6.50 5.01 -23.29
CA LEU A 495 6.66 3.56 -23.43
C LEU A 495 7.30 2.95 -22.16
N VAL A 496 8.32 3.60 -21.60
CA VAL A 496 8.93 3.21 -20.33
C VAL A 496 7.87 3.23 -19.22
N GLN A 497 7.09 4.31 -19.09
CA GLN A 497 6.02 4.39 -18.10
C GLN A 497 5.01 3.22 -18.24
N PHE A 498 4.48 2.98 -19.44
CA PHE A 498 3.53 1.89 -19.66
C PHE A 498 4.12 0.52 -19.40
N SER A 499 5.40 0.31 -19.73
CA SER A 499 6.09 -0.94 -19.44
C SER A 499 6.21 -1.18 -17.94
N LEU A 500 6.59 -0.16 -17.15
CA LEU A 500 6.70 -0.25 -15.70
C LEU A 500 5.33 -0.55 -15.06
N ILE A 501 4.28 0.16 -15.48
CA ILE A 501 2.89 -0.09 -15.05
C ILE A 501 2.48 -1.54 -15.36
N SER A 502 2.71 -1.98 -16.59
CA SER A 502 2.33 -3.33 -17.04
C SER A 502 3.08 -4.41 -16.26
N CYS A 503 4.38 -4.21 -16.00
CA CYS A 503 5.18 -5.15 -15.20
C CYS A 503 4.62 -5.32 -13.79
N VAL A 504 4.24 -4.24 -13.11
CA VAL A 504 3.66 -4.31 -11.76
C VAL A 504 2.32 -5.05 -11.78
N ILE A 505 1.43 -4.72 -12.73
CA ILE A 505 0.11 -5.38 -12.87
C ILE A 505 0.26 -6.88 -13.17
N LEU A 506 1.23 -7.24 -14.02
CA LEU A 506 1.56 -8.62 -14.38
C LEU A 506 1.92 -9.47 -13.15
N ALA A 507 2.50 -8.87 -12.12
CA ALA A 507 2.85 -9.57 -10.89
C ALA A 507 1.72 -9.49 -9.84
N ALA A 508 1.10 -8.31 -9.66
CA ALA A 508 0.15 -8.05 -8.59
C ALA A 508 -1.22 -8.75 -8.78
N VAL A 509 -1.79 -8.75 -9.99
CA VAL A 509 -3.13 -9.32 -10.20
C VAL A 509 -3.12 -10.87 -10.07
N PRO A 510 -2.15 -11.60 -10.65
CA PRO A 510 -2.09 -13.05 -10.49
C PRO A 510 -1.88 -13.50 -9.04
N ILE A 511 -1.12 -12.77 -8.21
CA ILE A 511 -0.94 -13.14 -6.79
C ILE A 511 -2.23 -12.95 -6.00
N LEU A 512 -3.00 -11.89 -6.27
CA LEU A 512 -4.31 -11.67 -5.66
C LEU A 512 -5.32 -12.74 -6.06
N PHE A 513 -5.34 -13.13 -7.33
CA PHE A 513 -6.18 -14.21 -7.83
C PHE A 513 -5.77 -15.57 -7.23
N TYR A 514 -4.47 -15.84 -7.12
CA TYR A 514 -3.94 -17.05 -6.49
C TYR A 514 -4.46 -17.22 -5.07
N GLY A 515 -4.38 -16.16 -4.25
CA GLY A 515 -4.83 -16.18 -2.85
C GLY A 515 -6.33 -16.49 -2.72
N ALA A 516 -7.17 -15.88 -3.56
CA ALA A 516 -8.60 -16.15 -3.56
C ALA A 516 -8.94 -17.60 -3.96
N VAL A 517 -8.31 -18.12 -5.02
CA VAL A 517 -8.55 -19.51 -5.43
C VAL A 517 -8.02 -20.49 -4.37
N GLU A 518 -6.89 -20.20 -3.74
CA GLU A 518 -6.35 -21.05 -2.65
C GLU A 518 -7.30 -21.08 -1.45
N LEU A 519 -7.82 -19.93 -1.01
CA LEU A 519 -8.85 -19.87 0.04
C LEU A 519 -10.06 -20.77 -0.31
N SER A 520 -10.59 -20.63 -1.52
CA SER A 520 -11.72 -21.45 -1.97
C SER A 520 -11.43 -22.95 -1.95
N ILE A 521 -10.23 -23.37 -2.38
CA ILE A 521 -9.81 -24.77 -2.36
C ILE A 521 -9.76 -25.29 -0.92
N GLN A 522 -9.18 -24.53 0.01
CA GLN A 522 -9.06 -24.99 1.39
C GLN A 522 -10.42 -25.12 2.09
N PHE A 523 -11.36 -24.20 1.85
CA PHE A 523 -12.74 -24.36 2.31
C PHE A 523 -13.42 -25.60 1.70
N LYS A 524 -13.25 -25.87 0.40
CA LYS A 524 -13.79 -27.09 -0.23
C LYS A 524 -13.18 -28.37 0.35
N ILE A 525 -11.88 -28.37 0.64
CA ILE A 525 -11.19 -29.48 1.30
C ILE A 525 -11.77 -29.68 2.72
N LEU A 526 -11.96 -28.59 3.47
CA LEU A 526 -12.58 -28.63 4.79
C LEU A 526 -14.01 -29.20 4.73
N LYS A 527 -14.82 -28.77 3.76
CA LYS A 527 -16.18 -29.29 3.53
C LYS A 527 -16.20 -30.80 3.32
N ILE A 528 -15.36 -31.31 2.41
CA ILE A 528 -15.25 -32.76 2.14
C ILE A 528 -14.78 -33.51 3.39
N SER A 529 -13.83 -32.93 4.13
CA SER A 529 -13.34 -33.51 5.37
C SER A 529 -14.42 -33.62 6.46
N ILE A 530 -15.28 -32.60 6.58
CA ILE A 530 -16.42 -32.61 7.50
C ILE A 530 -17.46 -33.67 7.07
N ALA A 531 -17.77 -33.75 5.76
CA ALA A 531 -18.70 -34.75 5.24
C ALA A 531 -18.24 -36.19 5.51
N ASN A 532 -16.92 -36.42 5.52
CA ASN A 532 -16.31 -37.73 5.75
C ASN A 532 -15.79 -37.93 7.19
N LEU A 533 -16.30 -37.18 8.18
CA LEU A 533 -15.80 -37.18 9.55
C LEU A 533 -15.81 -38.58 10.19
N GLU A 534 -16.91 -39.33 10.09
CA GLU A 534 -17.02 -40.68 10.67
C GLU A 534 -16.06 -41.67 10.00
N LEU A 535 -15.91 -41.59 8.67
CA LEU A 535 -15.07 -42.51 7.88
C LEU A 535 -13.60 -42.34 8.23
N ARG A 536 -13.16 -41.09 8.39
CA ARG A 536 -11.82 -40.75 8.89
C ARG A 536 -11.58 -41.23 10.32
N ALA A 537 -12.60 -41.16 11.18
CA ALA A 537 -12.51 -41.66 12.55
C ALA A 537 -12.37 -43.19 12.58
N VAL A 538 -13.11 -43.90 11.71
CA VAL A 538 -13.00 -45.36 11.55
C VAL A 538 -11.61 -45.77 11.07
N GLU A 539 -11.03 -45.06 10.10
CA GLU A 539 -9.67 -45.32 9.63
C GLU A 539 -8.65 -45.22 10.77
N LYS A 540 -8.67 -44.11 11.52
CA LYS A 540 -7.78 -43.92 12.68
C LYS A 540 -7.97 -44.99 13.75
N TYR A 541 -9.21 -45.42 13.97
CA TYR A 541 -9.53 -46.49 14.90
C TYR A 541 -8.94 -47.83 14.43
N ARG A 542 -9.09 -48.19 13.15
CA ARG A 542 -8.50 -49.42 12.57
C ARG A 542 -6.97 -49.42 12.62
N CYS A 543 -6.32 -48.28 12.42
CA CYS A 543 -4.86 -48.18 12.56
C CYS A 543 -4.37 -48.37 14.00
N ARG A 544 -5.24 -48.23 15.01
CA ARG A 544 -4.90 -48.35 16.44
C ARG A 544 -5.35 -49.67 17.07
N CYS A 545 -6.26 -50.40 16.44
CA CYS A 545 -6.77 -51.69 16.92
C CYS A 545 -6.67 -52.78 15.83
N GLU A 546 -5.87 -53.82 16.08
CA GLU A 546 -5.69 -54.97 15.15
C GLU A 546 -6.90 -55.92 15.08
N ALA A 547 -7.82 -55.89 16.06
CA ALA A 547 -8.97 -56.80 16.14
C ALA A 547 -10.29 -56.10 15.76
N VAL A 548 -10.92 -56.53 14.67
CA VAL A 548 -12.18 -55.99 14.14
C VAL A 548 -13.39 -56.56 14.88
N THR A 549 -14.07 -55.76 15.70
CA THR A 549 -15.41 -56.08 16.23
C THR A 549 -16.52 -55.48 15.35
N LYS A 550 -17.62 -56.23 15.22
CA LYS A 550 -18.79 -55.93 14.36
C LYS A 550 -19.39 -54.53 14.63
N SER A 551 -19.95 -53.92 13.58
CA SER A 551 -20.32 -52.50 13.46
C SER A 551 -21.23 -51.90 14.53
N HIS A 552 -22.00 -52.69 15.27
CA HIS A 552 -23.00 -52.17 16.21
C HIS A 552 -22.44 -51.76 17.58
N SER A 553 -21.22 -52.18 17.96
CA SER A 553 -20.59 -51.78 19.24
C SER A 553 -19.52 -50.68 19.10
N LEU A 554 -19.17 -50.28 17.87
CA LEU A 554 -18.05 -49.37 17.59
C LEU A 554 -18.21 -47.99 18.25
N ARG A 555 -19.43 -47.44 18.27
CA ARG A 555 -19.73 -46.12 18.85
C ARG A 555 -19.69 -46.09 20.37
N SER A 556 -19.71 -47.25 21.02
CA SER A 556 -19.63 -47.37 22.48
C SER A 556 -18.18 -47.49 22.96
N ASP A 557 -17.24 -47.65 22.02
CA ASP A 557 -15.83 -47.79 22.34
C ASP A 557 -15.20 -46.40 22.64
N PRO A 558 -14.61 -46.20 23.83
CA PRO A 558 -13.94 -44.93 24.17
C PRO A 558 -12.78 -44.60 23.22
N LEU A 559 -12.13 -45.59 22.58
CA LEU A 559 -11.08 -45.37 21.59
C LEU A 559 -11.63 -44.80 20.28
N TYR A 560 -12.80 -45.27 19.83
CA TYR A 560 -13.46 -44.71 18.64
C TYR A 560 -13.89 -43.27 18.87
N GLU A 561 -14.45 -42.96 20.04
CA GLU A 561 -14.82 -41.60 20.42
C GLU A 561 -13.59 -40.67 20.39
N ARG A 562 -12.43 -41.13 20.88
CA ARG A 562 -11.18 -40.38 20.83
C ARG A 562 -10.71 -40.12 19.39
N CYS A 563 -10.78 -41.12 18.51
CA CYS A 563 -10.44 -40.97 17.08
C CYS A 563 -11.37 -39.99 16.35
N LEU A 564 -12.66 -39.98 16.73
CA LEU A 564 -13.66 -39.05 16.22
C LEU A 564 -13.38 -37.62 16.70
N GLN A 565 -13.05 -37.46 17.98
CA GLN A 565 -12.64 -36.18 18.55
C GLN A 565 -11.38 -35.62 17.89
N GLU A 566 -10.35 -36.44 17.69
CA GLU A 566 -9.13 -36.03 16.99
C GLU A 566 -9.43 -35.60 15.54
N SER A 567 -10.35 -36.28 14.85
CA SER A 567 -10.74 -35.92 13.49
C SER A 567 -11.52 -34.61 13.43
N LEU A 568 -12.39 -34.36 14.42
CA LEU A 568 -13.09 -33.07 14.55
C LEU A 568 -12.11 -31.95 14.88
N ASN A 569 -11.15 -32.19 15.79
CA ASN A 569 -10.12 -31.22 16.14
C ASN A 569 -9.24 -30.84 14.94
N GLU A 570 -8.89 -31.79 14.07
CA GLU A 570 -8.18 -31.49 12.82
C GLU A 570 -9.00 -30.57 11.90
N ASN A 571 -10.32 -30.75 11.80
CA ASN A 571 -11.17 -29.85 11.02
C ASN A 571 -11.22 -28.43 11.62
N VAL A 572 -11.27 -28.32 12.96
CA VAL A 572 -11.23 -27.03 13.67
C VAL A 572 -9.88 -26.34 13.45
N LEU A 573 -8.77 -27.07 13.59
CA LEU A 573 -7.43 -26.55 13.34
C LEU A 573 -7.28 -26.08 11.88
N HIS A 574 -7.79 -26.85 10.92
CA HIS A 574 -7.79 -26.44 9.52
C HIS A 574 -8.60 -25.16 9.30
N HIS A 575 -9.78 -25.03 9.92
CA HIS A 575 -10.56 -23.80 9.83
C HIS A 575 -9.81 -22.58 10.41
N ILE A 576 -9.11 -22.75 11.53
CA ILE A 576 -8.28 -21.69 12.13
C ILE A 576 -7.15 -21.26 11.16
N GLU A 577 -6.46 -22.22 10.54
CA GLU A 577 -5.40 -21.89 9.56
C GLU A 577 -5.97 -21.22 8.29
N ILE A 578 -7.18 -21.62 7.84
CA ILE A 578 -7.87 -20.92 6.74
C ILE A 578 -8.16 -19.47 7.11
N LEU A 579 -8.70 -19.21 8.31
CA LEU A 579 -8.98 -17.86 8.78
C LEU A 579 -7.71 -17.03 8.89
N ARG A 580 -6.62 -17.63 9.39
CA ARG A 580 -5.30 -16.98 9.45
C ARG A 580 -4.80 -16.60 8.06
N PHE A 581 -4.93 -17.49 7.08
CA PHE A 581 -4.59 -17.21 5.68
C PHE A 581 -5.48 -16.11 5.08
N TYR A 582 -6.78 -16.13 5.38
CA TYR A 582 -7.72 -15.08 4.97
C TYR A 582 -7.36 -13.71 5.56
N HIS A 583 -6.99 -13.64 6.84
CA HIS A 583 -6.59 -12.37 7.46
C HIS A 583 -5.34 -11.78 6.81
N LEU A 584 -4.32 -12.59 6.52
CA LEU A 584 -3.14 -12.15 5.76
C LEU A 584 -3.52 -11.68 4.35
N TYR A 585 -4.37 -12.43 3.65
CA TYR A 585 -4.85 -12.07 2.33
C TYR A 585 -5.66 -10.76 2.33
N GLN A 586 -6.57 -10.58 3.29
CA GLN A 586 -7.39 -9.38 3.45
C GLN A 586 -6.52 -8.16 3.83
N GLU A 587 -5.52 -8.34 4.69
CA GLU A 587 -4.59 -7.27 5.06
C GLU A 587 -3.79 -6.77 3.86
N MET A 588 -3.34 -7.70 3.00
CA MET A 588 -2.63 -7.41 1.76
C MET A 588 -3.50 -6.74 0.69
N SER A 589 -4.71 -7.25 0.51
CA SER A 589 -5.55 -6.92 -0.64
C SER A 589 -6.57 -5.80 -0.39
N SER A 590 -6.92 -5.53 0.88
CA SER A 590 -7.96 -4.56 1.26
C SER A 590 -7.78 -3.17 0.67
N VAL A 591 -6.56 -2.61 0.75
CA VAL A 591 -6.26 -1.27 0.21
C VAL A 591 -6.25 -1.30 -1.32
N VAL A 592 -5.74 -2.39 -1.91
CA VAL A 592 -5.72 -2.58 -3.36
C VAL A 592 -7.14 -2.58 -3.91
N TYR A 593 -8.03 -3.41 -3.37
CA TYR A 593 -9.42 -3.45 -3.81
C TYR A 593 -10.18 -2.15 -3.51
N GLY A 594 -9.93 -1.53 -2.35
CA GLY A 594 -10.56 -0.28 -1.97
C GLY A 594 -10.25 0.86 -2.95
N LEU A 595 -8.97 1.07 -3.26
CA LEU A 595 -8.54 2.10 -4.19
C LEU A 595 -8.91 1.75 -5.63
N LEU A 596 -8.75 0.50 -6.07
CA LEU A 596 -9.12 0.09 -7.43
C LEU A 596 -10.61 0.34 -7.67
N ILE A 597 -11.50 -0.24 -6.85
CA ILE A 597 -12.96 -0.08 -7.04
C ILE A 597 -13.38 1.39 -6.88
N GLY A 598 -12.82 2.11 -5.91
CA GLY A 598 -13.10 3.53 -5.70
C GLY A 598 -12.77 4.38 -6.93
N MET A 599 -11.61 4.13 -7.54
CA MET A 599 -11.18 4.84 -8.74
C MET A 599 -11.97 4.39 -9.97
N SER A 600 -12.20 3.08 -10.13
CA SER A 600 -13.03 2.53 -11.20
C SER A 600 -14.43 3.17 -11.23
N MET A 601 -15.03 3.47 -10.08
CA MET A 601 -16.31 4.21 -10.01
C MET A 601 -16.20 5.62 -10.61
N ALA A 602 -15.18 6.38 -10.20
CA ALA A 602 -14.96 7.73 -10.71
C ALA A 602 -14.69 7.72 -12.24
N MET A 603 -13.99 6.70 -12.71
CA MET A 603 -13.67 6.49 -14.12
C MET A 603 -14.92 6.14 -14.93
N LEU A 604 -15.74 5.21 -14.45
CA LEU A 604 -16.99 4.86 -15.11
C LEU A 604 -17.92 6.08 -15.21
N ALA A 605 -18.03 6.90 -14.17
CA ALA A 605 -18.81 8.12 -14.19
C ALA A 605 -18.32 9.13 -15.26
N SER A 606 -17.01 9.33 -15.40
CA SER A 606 -16.48 10.23 -16.42
C SER A 606 -16.59 9.67 -17.84
N LEU A 607 -16.46 8.35 -18.03
CA LEU A 607 -16.68 7.68 -19.31
C LEU A 607 -18.14 7.82 -19.79
N THR A 608 -19.11 7.63 -18.89
CA THR A 608 -20.53 7.83 -19.20
C THR A 608 -20.77 9.27 -19.67
N LEU A 609 -20.21 10.26 -18.98
CA LEU A 609 -20.34 11.67 -19.37
C LEU A 609 -19.80 11.91 -20.79
N VAL A 610 -18.63 11.38 -21.13
CA VAL A 610 -18.06 11.55 -22.48
C VAL A 610 -18.91 10.87 -23.54
N LEU A 611 -19.37 9.64 -23.28
CA LEU A 611 -20.21 8.87 -24.22
C LEU A 611 -21.52 9.59 -24.56
N THR A 612 -22.08 10.38 -23.65
CA THR A 612 -23.29 11.19 -23.91
C THR A 612 -23.04 12.43 -24.79
N LYS A 613 -21.79 12.89 -24.89
CA LYS A 613 -21.41 14.13 -25.60
C LYS A 613 -20.72 13.88 -26.94
N THR A 614 -20.25 12.67 -27.22
CA THR A 614 -19.59 12.32 -28.48
C THR A 614 -20.59 11.96 -29.58
N LYS A 615 -20.19 12.16 -30.85
CA LYS A 615 -21.02 11.79 -32.00
C LYS A 615 -21.18 10.27 -32.05
N LEU A 616 -22.39 9.79 -32.36
CA LEU A 616 -22.67 8.37 -32.59
C LEU A 616 -21.73 7.82 -33.69
N LEU A 617 -21.15 6.63 -33.45
CA LEU A 617 -20.22 5.93 -34.38
C LEU A 617 -18.88 6.64 -34.68
N SER A 618 -18.46 7.64 -33.89
CA SER A 618 -17.10 8.19 -34.01
C SER A 618 -16.04 7.23 -33.43
N PHE A 619 -14.79 7.31 -33.92
CA PHE A 619 -13.66 6.55 -33.37
C PHE A 619 -13.49 6.75 -31.86
N GLU A 620 -13.65 7.98 -31.39
CA GLU A 620 -13.60 8.32 -29.96
C GLU A 620 -14.68 7.58 -29.17
N THR A 621 -15.91 7.54 -29.68
CA THR A 621 -17.03 6.81 -29.05
C THR A 621 -16.73 5.32 -28.95
N ILE A 622 -16.16 4.70 -29.99
CA ILE A 622 -15.78 3.28 -29.97
C ILE A 622 -14.67 3.03 -28.94
N LYS A 623 -13.64 3.89 -28.91
CA LYS A 623 -12.53 3.82 -27.95
C LYS A 623 -13.04 3.88 -26.50
N PHE A 624 -13.86 4.87 -26.16
CA PHE A 624 -14.41 5.02 -24.82
C PHE A 624 -15.40 3.91 -24.44
N ALA A 625 -16.19 3.40 -25.40
CA ALA A 625 -17.08 2.28 -25.16
C ALA A 625 -16.31 0.99 -24.83
N ILE A 626 -15.17 0.75 -25.51
CA ILE A 626 -14.29 -0.38 -25.19
C ILE A 626 -13.72 -0.23 -23.77
N PHE A 627 -13.22 0.95 -23.40
CA PHE A 627 -12.72 1.18 -22.04
C PHE A 627 -13.81 1.00 -20.98
N PHE A 628 -15.03 1.46 -21.25
CA PHE A 628 -16.17 1.29 -20.36
C PHE A 628 -16.50 -0.19 -20.11
N VAL A 629 -16.59 -0.98 -21.18
CA VAL A 629 -16.88 -2.43 -21.08
C VAL A 629 -15.74 -3.17 -20.37
N LEU A 630 -14.48 -2.82 -20.66
CA LEU A 630 -13.32 -3.42 -19.99
C LEU A 630 -13.33 -3.13 -18.48
N GLU A 631 -13.63 -1.90 -18.09
CA GLU A 631 -13.71 -1.51 -16.68
C GLU A 631 -14.82 -2.25 -15.94
N LEU A 632 -16.00 -2.40 -16.57
CA LEU A 632 -17.09 -3.20 -16.01
C LEU A 632 -16.72 -4.67 -15.81
N ILE A 633 -16.02 -5.29 -16.78
CA ILE A 633 -15.54 -6.68 -16.66
C ILE A 633 -14.58 -6.82 -15.48
N ILE A 634 -13.69 -5.85 -15.27
CA ILE A 634 -12.72 -5.87 -14.15
C ILE A 634 -13.45 -5.80 -12.80
N ILE A 635 -14.38 -4.85 -12.64
CA ILE A 635 -15.15 -4.71 -11.39
C ILE A 635 -16.01 -5.95 -11.14
N PHE A 636 -16.70 -6.45 -12.17
CA PHE A 636 -17.49 -7.67 -12.11
C PHE A 636 -16.65 -8.85 -11.65
N GLY A 637 -15.43 -9.01 -12.20
CA GLY A 637 -14.51 -10.07 -11.81
C GLY A 637 -14.16 -10.06 -10.31
N TYR A 638 -13.88 -8.88 -9.74
CA TYR A 638 -13.61 -8.74 -8.31
C TYR A 638 -14.84 -9.00 -7.44
N CYS A 639 -16.01 -8.48 -7.83
CA CYS A 639 -17.26 -8.66 -7.10
C CYS A 639 -17.74 -10.11 -7.11
N LEU A 640 -17.59 -10.79 -8.25
CA LEU A 640 -17.87 -12.21 -8.40
C LEU A 640 -16.94 -13.05 -7.51
N MET A 641 -15.65 -12.72 -7.48
CA MET A 641 -14.67 -13.40 -6.60
C MET A 641 -15.04 -13.25 -5.12
N GLY A 642 -15.38 -12.05 -4.68
CA GLY A 642 -15.78 -11.79 -3.29
C GLY A 642 -17.05 -12.55 -2.89
N THR A 643 -18.04 -12.62 -3.78
CA THR A 643 -19.27 -13.41 -3.56
C THR A 643 -18.97 -14.89 -3.48
N PHE A 644 -18.18 -15.41 -4.42
CA PHE A 644 -17.80 -16.82 -4.45
C PHE A 644 -17.06 -17.27 -3.19
N LEU A 645 -16.13 -16.43 -2.68
CA LEU A 645 -15.44 -16.70 -1.40
C LEU A 645 -16.42 -16.72 -0.22
N THR A 646 -17.36 -15.77 -0.20
CA THR A 646 -18.38 -15.68 0.85
C THR A 646 -19.27 -16.92 0.85
N ASP A 647 -19.76 -17.34 -0.31
CA ASP A 647 -20.65 -18.50 -0.47
C ASP A 647 -19.96 -19.80 -0.05
N VAL A 648 -18.74 -20.04 -0.56
CA VAL A 648 -17.96 -21.24 -0.22
C VAL A 648 -17.65 -21.31 1.28
N SER A 649 -17.49 -20.17 1.96
CA SER A 649 -17.28 -20.14 3.41
C SER A 649 -18.56 -20.50 4.19
N LYS A 650 -19.73 -20.03 3.75
CA LYS A 650 -21.03 -20.33 4.38
C LYS A 650 -21.43 -21.80 4.23
N GLU A 651 -20.98 -22.47 3.17
CA GLU A 651 -21.22 -23.91 2.98
C GLU A 651 -20.66 -24.78 4.11
N ILE A 652 -19.69 -24.30 4.89
CA ILE A 652 -19.12 -25.04 6.04
C ILE A 652 -20.17 -25.25 7.13
N SER A 653 -20.98 -24.23 7.45
CA SER A 653 -22.05 -24.37 8.46
C SER A 653 -23.08 -25.42 8.03
N SER A 654 -23.49 -25.40 6.76
CA SER A 654 -24.38 -26.42 6.17
C SER A 654 -23.76 -27.82 6.18
N ALA A 655 -22.45 -27.92 5.91
CA ALA A 655 -21.73 -29.20 5.96
C ALA A 655 -21.68 -29.78 7.38
N LEU A 656 -21.46 -28.93 8.39
CA LEU A 656 -21.49 -29.33 9.80
C LEU A 656 -22.89 -29.83 10.22
N TYR A 657 -23.94 -29.14 9.79
CA TYR A 657 -25.33 -29.55 10.07
C TYR A 657 -25.67 -30.91 9.45
N ASN A 658 -25.16 -31.21 8.26
CA ASN A 658 -25.40 -32.46 7.56
C ASN A 658 -24.59 -33.66 8.10
N THR A 659 -23.74 -33.46 9.10
CA THR A 659 -23.09 -34.59 9.80
C THR A 659 -24.10 -35.33 10.69
N SER A 660 -23.80 -36.56 11.09
CA SER A 660 -24.63 -37.33 12.04
C SER A 660 -24.54 -36.81 13.48
N TRP A 661 -24.62 -35.50 13.70
CA TRP A 661 -24.37 -34.81 14.97
C TRP A 661 -25.25 -35.32 16.12
N TYR A 662 -26.45 -35.80 15.83
CA TYR A 662 -27.38 -36.39 16.81
C TYR A 662 -26.86 -37.69 17.43
N ASN A 663 -25.96 -38.39 16.73
CA ASN A 663 -25.32 -39.64 17.19
C ASN A 663 -23.98 -39.42 17.91
N LEU A 664 -23.55 -38.17 18.12
CA LEU A 664 -22.27 -37.85 18.77
C LEU A 664 -22.42 -37.78 20.31
N SER A 665 -21.30 -37.89 21.03
CA SER A 665 -21.30 -37.64 22.48
C SER A 665 -21.54 -36.16 22.80
N GLU A 666 -22.00 -35.86 24.02
CA GLU A 666 -22.33 -34.48 24.42
C GLU A 666 -21.14 -33.51 24.32
N ASN A 667 -19.91 -33.98 24.57
CA ASN A 667 -18.71 -33.17 24.40
C ASN A 667 -18.47 -32.82 22.93
N LEU A 668 -18.63 -33.78 22.01
CA LEU A 668 -18.48 -33.55 20.58
C LEU A 668 -19.60 -32.68 20.01
N LYS A 669 -20.84 -32.84 20.48
CA LYS A 669 -21.96 -31.96 20.13
C LYS A 669 -21.68 -30.51 20.50
N LYS A 670 -21.11 -30.26 21.69
CA LYS A 670 -20.71 -28.91 22.12
C LYS A 670 -19.66 -28.32 21.19
N THR A 671 -18.60 -29.05 20.88
CA THR A 671 -17.55 -28.60 19.94
C THR A 671 -18.11 -28.32 18.56
N LEU A 672 -18.96 -29.20 18.04
CA LEU A 672 -19.58 -29.05 16.72
C LEU A 672 -20.50 -27.83 16.67
N ARG A 673 -21.28 -27.58 17.73
CA ARG A 673 -22.13 -26.38 17.85
C ARG A 673 -21.30 -25.09 17.87
N ILE A 674 -20.21 -25.06 18.64
CA ILE A 674 -19.29 -23.90 18.65
C ILE A 674 -18.69 -23.70 17.27
N PHE A 675 -18.26 -24.78 16.61
CA PHE A 675 -17.69 -24.70 15.27
C PHE A 675 -18.72 -24.20 14.24
N GLN A 676 -19.96 -24.67 14.32
CA GLN A 676 -21.05 -24.23 13.46
C GLN A 676 -21.37 -22.73 13.64
N LEU A 677 -21.49 -22.25 14.88
CA LEU A 677 -21.74 -20.84 15.18
C LEU A 677 -20.63 -19.94 14.61
N ASN A 678 -19.36 -20.35 14.75
CA ASN A 678 -18.24 -19.60 14.17
C ASN A 678 -18.23 -19.66 12.63
N SER A 679 -18.70 -20.77 12.04
CA SER A 679 -18.76 -20.95 10.58
C SER A 679 -19.98 -20.29 9.92
N GLU A 680 -20.99 -19.90 10.70
CA GLU A 680 -22.17 -19.19 10.23
C GLU A 680 -21.83 -17.74 9.83
N VAL A 681 -20.85 -17.15 10.52
CA VAL A 681 -20.24 -15.87 10.12
C VAL A 681 -19.21 -16.14 9.02
N GLY A 682 -19.69 -16.16 7.77
CA GLY A 682 -18.83 -16.33 6.59
C GLY A 682 -17.75 -15.25 6.46
N ILE A 683 -16.66 -15.58 5.77
CA ILE A 683 -15.63 -14.59 5.43
C ILE A 683 -16.17 -13.63 4.36
N VAL A 684 -15.79 -12.35 4.46
CA VAL A 684 -16.27 -11.32 3.54
C VAL A 684 -15.10 -10.46 3.08
N LEU A 685 -14.89 -10.36 1.78
CA LEU A 685 -13.84 -9.51 1.23
C LEU A 685 -14.23 -8.03 1.40
N LYS A 686 -13.36 -7.22 2.01
CA LYS A 686 -13.64 -5.78 2.25
C LYS A 686 -12.65 -4.87 1.55
N GLY A 687 -13.14 -3.78 0.95
CA GLY A 687 -12.32 -2.68 0.44
C GLY A 687 -12.00 -1.68 1.55
N ASN A 688 -10.73 -1.58 1.95
CA ASN A 688 -10.23 -0.70 3.03
C ASN A 688 -11.00 -0.78 4.37
N GLY A 689 -11.75 -1.85 4.61
CA GLY A 689 -12.66 -1.98 5.77
C GLY A 689 -13.96 -1.15 5.67
N ILE A 690 -14.18 -0.44 4.56
CA ILE A 690 -15.29 0.51 4.37
C ILE A 690 -16.50 -0.18 3.74
N PHE A 691 -16.29 -0.93 2.65
CA PHE A 691 -17.37 -1.58 1.90
C PHE A 691 -17.07 -3.06 1.64
N VAL A 692 -18.13 -3.83 1.48
CA VAL A 692 -18.08 -5.26 1.17
C VAL A 692 -18.01 -5.45 -0.34
N ILE A 693 -17.12 -6.30 -0.81
CA ILE A 693 -16.94 -6.61 -2.23
C ILE A 693 -17.77 -7.85 -2.55
N ASN A 694 -18.96 -7.64 -3.11
CA ASN A 694 -19.91 -8.68 -3.51
C ASN A 694 -20.66 -8.26 -4.79
N LEU A 695 -21.46 -9.15 -5.36
CA LEU A 695 -22.27 -8.86 -6.55
C LEU A 695 -23.36 -7.82 -6.28
N GLU A 696 -23.82 -7.66 -5.04
CA GLU A 696 -24.77 -6.61 -4.66
C GLU A 696 -24.17 -5.21 -4.86
N LEU A 697 -22.90 -5.02 -4.50
CA LEU A 697 -22.16 -3.79 -4.79
C LEU A 697 -22.12 -3.49 -6.29
N PHE A 698 -21.96 -4.51 -7.14
CA PHE A 698 -21.97 -4.34 -8.60
C PHE A 698 -23.33 -3.90 -9.13
N VAL A 699 -24.43 -4.50 -8.64
CA VAL A 699 -25.80 -4.10 -9.03
C VAL A 699 -26.10 -2.67 -8.57
N GLN A 700 -25.69 -2.30 -7.35
CA GLN A 700 -25.83 -0.92 -6.87
C GLN A 700 -25.10 0.10 -7.76
N PHE A 701 -23.96 -0.29 -8.35
CA PHE A 701 -23.27 0.55 -9.32
C PHE A 701 -24.06 0.73 -10.61
N GLU A 702 -24.66 -0.35 -11.14
CA GLU A 702 -25.49 -0.29 -12.34
C GLU A 702 -26.73 0.58 -12.11
N ASP A 703 -27.42 0.42 -10.98
CA ASP A 703 -28.60 1.20 -10.61
C ASP A 703 -28.28 2.69 -10.44
N TYR A 704 -27.15 3.03 -9.80
CA TYR A 704 -26.73 4.43 -9.62
C TYR A 704 -26.35 5.10 -10.96
N GLN A 705 -25.73 4.34 -11.87
CA GLN A 705 -25.46 4.84 -13.22
C GLN A 705 -26.74 5.09 -14.01
N GLN A 706 -27.70 4.16 -13.94
CA GLN A 706 -28.99 4.33 -14.59
C GLN A 706 -29.75 5.55 -14.05
N MET A 707 -29.68 5.80 -12.73
CA MET A 707 -30.25 6.99 -12.11
C MET A 707 -29.59 8.30 -12.57
N LEU A 708 -28.26 8.29 -12.81
CA LEU A 708 -27.55 9.45 -13.36
C LEU A 708 -27.96 9.71 -14.82
N GLU A 709 -28.20 8.68 -15.63
CA GLU A 709 -28.72 8.84 -17.00
C GLU A 709 -30.14 9.44 -17.03
N ASP A 710 -30.97 9.13 -16.03
CA ASP A 710 -32.34 9.65 -15.90
C ASP A 710 -32.40 11.10 -15.34
N THR A 711 -31.28 11.69 -14.92
CA THR A 711 -31.27 13.09 -14.49
C THR A 711 -31.38 14.05 -15.69
N PRO A 712 -32.34 15.00 -15.69
CA PRO A 712 -32.58 15.85 -16.85
C PRO A 712 -31.40 16.79 -17.09
N THR A 713 -30.69 16.58 -18.20
CA THR A 713 -29.66 17.51 -18.67
C THR A 713 -30.35 18.71 -19.32
N LYS A 714 -30.22 19.90 -18.70
CA LYS A 714 -30.60 21.17 -19.33
C LYS A 714 -29.63 21.44 -20.48
N VAL A 715 -30.10 21.26 -21.71
CA VAL A 715 -29.50 21.84 -22.91
C VAL A 715 -30.59 22.68 -23.56
N ASP A 716 -30.32 23.96 -23.76
CA ASP A 716 -31.17 24.92 -24.49
C ASP A 716 -32.62 25.07 -23.99
N GLY A 717 -32.82 25.26 -22.69
CA GLY A 717 -34.11 25.71 -22.13
C GLY A 717 -35.24 24.68 -22.10
N PHE A 718 -35.02 23.44 -22.56
CA PHE A 718 -35.97 22.34 -22.44
C PHE A 718 -35.49 21.29 -21.42
N VAL A 719 -36.40 20.84 -20.56
CA VAL A 719 -36.18 19.75 -19.60
C VAL A 719 -36.65 18.46 -20.27
N TYR A 720 -35.72 17.56 -20.59
CA TYR A 720 -36.06 16.24 -21.12
C TYR A 720 -36.00 15.21 -19.99
N LYS A 721 -37.08 14.45 -19.81
CA LYS A 721 -37.17 13.35 -18.85
C LYS A 721 -37.41 12.06 -19.63
N PHE A 722 -36.45 11.13 -19.60
CA PHE A 722 -36.68 9.77 -20.07
C PHE A 722 -37.37 9.00 -18.95
N ILE A 723 -38.49 8.34 -19.23
CA ILE A 723 -39.15 7.44 -18.29
C ILE A 723 -39.24 6.10 -18.98
N THR A 724 -38.52 5.11 -18.47
CA THR A 724 -38.71 3.72 -18.87
C THR A 724 -39.85 3.12 -18.06
N VAL A 725 -41.00 2.86 -18.69
CA VAL A 725 -42.08 2.10 -18.05
C VAL A 725 -41.98 0.64 -18.48
N LYS A 726 -41.62 -0.24 -17.54
CA LYS A 726 -41.69 -1.69 -17.74
C LYS A 726 -43.15 -2.14 -17.64
N ILE A 727 -43.71 -2.67 -18.73
CA ILE A 727 -44.97 -3.42 -18.70
C ILE A 727 -44.66 -4.85 -19.16
N GLY A 728 -44.41 -5.75 -18.20
CA GLY A 728 -44.03 -7.13 -18.45
C GLY A 728 -42.66 -7.28 -19.13
N ASN A 729 -42.50 -8.31 -19.99
CA ASN A 729 -41.21 -8.68 -20.62
C ASN A 729 -40.83 -7.86 -21.87
N LYS A 730 -41.43 -6.69 -22.10
CA LYS A 730 -41.03 -5.79 -23.20
C LYS A 730 -40.93 -4.35 -22.73
N SER A 731 -39.84 -3.69 -23.10
CA SER A 731 -39.61 -2.26 -22.89
C SER A 731 -40.22 -1.47 -24.05
N CYS A 732 -41.02 -0.44 -23.75
CA CYS A 732 -41.46 0.55 -24.74
C CYS A 732 -40.99 1.95 -24.30
N PHE A 733 -40.46 2.72 -25.25
CA PHE A 733 -40.03 4.09 -25.03
C PHE A 733 -41.21 5.03 -25.29
N MET A 734 -41.58 5.85 -24.31
CA MET A 734 -42.64 6.84 -24.46
C MET A 734 -42.10 8.24 -24.18
N TYR A 735 -42.36 9.17 -25.10
CA TYR A 735 -41.90 10.57 -25.03
C TYR A 735 -43.00 11.42 -24.37
N ARG A 736 -42.66 12.20 -23.33
CA ARG A 736 -43.58 13.18 -22.74
C ARG A 736 -42.88 14.54 -22.66
N PRO A 737 -43.32 15.56 -23.42
CA PRO A 737 -42.89 16.92 -23.18
C PRO A 737 -43.75 17.53 -22.06
N ASP A 738 -43.15 17.84 -20.91
CA ASP A 738 -43.83 18.58 -19.85
C ASP A 738 -43.84 20.08 -20.20
N LEU A 739 -45.02 20.68 -20.12
CA LEU A 739 -45.37 22.01 -20.62
C LEU A 739 -45.67 22.95 -19.42
N VAL A 740 -44.72 23.78 -19.00
CA VAL A 740 -44.95 24.93 -18.08
C VAL A 740 -43.83 25.94 -18.35
N THR A 741 -44.01 27.19 -18.81
CA THR A 741 -44.80 28.29 -18.24
C THR A 741 -45.36 29.22 -19.33
N PHE A 742 -46.69 29.39 -19.34
CA PHE A 742 -47.44 30.39 -20.07
C PHE A 742 -47.45 31.70 -19.25
N HIS A 743 -46.46 32.59 -19.39
CA HIS A 743 -46.58 33.93 -18.76
C HIS A 743 -45.89 35.12 -19.44
N THR A 744 -45.39 35.02 -20.67
CA THR A 744 -44.66 36.16 -21.29
C THR A 744 -44.89 36.34 -22.79
N LEU A 745 -46.04 35.98 -23.35
CA LEU A 745 -46.33 36.21 -24.78
C LEU A 745 -47.75 36.75 -25.07
N THR A 746 -48.25 37.66 -24.22
CA THR A 746 -49.44 38.50 -24.51
C THR A 746 -49.12 39.82 -25.23
N GLN A 747 -47.91 40.02 -25.75
CA GLN A 747 -47.48 41.34 -26.25
C GLN A 747 -46.99 41.41 -27.70
N LEU A 748 -46.98 40.32 -28.48
CA LEU A 748 -46.50 40.36 -29.88
C LEU A 748 -47.48 39.73 -30.87
N GLN A 749 -48.71 40.23 -30.89
CA GLN A 749 -49.54 40.23 -32.09
C GLN A 749 -49.17 41.46 -32.94
N ARG A 750 -48.31 41.29 -33.96
CA ARG A 750 -48.36 41.97 -35.28
C ARG A 750 -47.07 41.70 -36.06
N ILE A 751 -47.23 41.58 -37.39
CA ILE A 751 -46.22 41.40 -38.45
C ILE A 751 -45.96 39.90 -38.74
N THR A 752 -46.73 39.22 -39.59
CA THR A 752 -47.01 39.39 -41.04
C THR A 752 -45.81 39.05 -41.95
N TYR A 753 -45.89 37.86 -42.57
CA TYR A 753 -45.42 37.44 -43.91
C TYR A 753 -43.94 37.51 -44.35
N MET A 754 -43.39 36.34 -44.68
CA MET A 754 -42.82 35.89 -45.99
C MET A 754 -41.73 34.82 -45.72
N LYS A 755 -41.49 33.72 -46.43
CA LYS A 755 -42.05 33.01 -47.61
C LYS A 755 -40.97 31.97 -47.95
N THR A 756 -41.11 30.69 -47.57
CA THR A 756 -40.19 29.63 -48.03
C THR A 756 -40.85 28.84 -49.16
N HIS A 757 -40.35 29.03 -50.39
CA HIS A 757 -40.64 28.12 -51.50
C HIS A 757 -39.81 26.83 -51.29
N PHE A 758 -40.50 25.72 -51.04
CA PHE A 758 -40.00 24.38 -51.29
C PHE A 758 -40.57 23.92 -52.63
N THR A 759 -39.70 23.51 -53.56
CA THR A 759 -40.07 22.67 -54.70
C THR A 759 -39.66 21.23 -54.44
N GLN A 760 -40.59 20.36 -54.80
CA GLN A 760 -40.69 18.93 -54.59
C GLN A 760 -39.72 18.12 -55.46
N ASP A 761 -39.32 16.95 -54.97
CA ASP A 761 -39.58 15.67 -55.67
C ASP A 761 -39.41 14.51 -54.68
N LYS A 762 -40.52 13.87 -54.29
CA LYS A 762 -40.99 12.51 -54.67
C LYS A 762 -40.40 11.34 -53.85
N VAL A 763 -41.12 10.31 -53.39
CA VAL A 763 -42.51 10.01 -52.93
C VAL A 763 -42.66 8.47 -52.93
N ILE A 764 -42.97 7.88 -51.75
CA ILE A 764 -43.81 6.67 -51.48
C ILE A 764 -43.24 5.28 -51.90
N ARG A 765 -43.10 4.24 -51.03
CA ARG A 765 -44.05 3.50 -50.15
C ARG A 765 -43.34 2.91 -48.90
N GLY A 766 -43.97 2.72 -47.73
CA GLY A 766 -45.40 2.79 -47.42
C GLY A 766 -45.81 2.73 -45.93
N ASN A 767 -47.13 2.91 -45.77
CA ASN A 767 -48.08 2.51 -44.73
C ASN A 767 -47.90 2.95 -43.26
N TYR A 768 -48.12 4.24 -42.98
CA TYR A 768 -48.71 4.71 -41.71
C TYR A 768 -49.69 5.86 -42.02
N ILE A 769 -50.89 5.85 -41.40
CA ILE A 769 -51.80 7.01 -41.38
C ILE A 769 -51.70 7.60 -39.98
N ILE A 770 -51.27 8.85 -39.87
CA ILE A 770 -51.24 9.60 -38.61
C ILE A 770 -52.54 10.39 -38.52
N VAL A 771 -53.40 10.07 -37.55
CA VAL A 771 -54.57 10.88 -37.19
C VAL A 771 -54.29 11.50 -35.82
N SER A 772 -54.35 12.83 -35.75
CA SER A 772 -54.19 13.61 -34.52
C SER A 772 -55.57 14.06 -34.03
N LEU A 773 -55.96 13.63 -32.84
CA LEU A 773 -57.10 14.18 -32.10
C LEU A 773 -56.70 14.32 -30.63
N TYR A 774 -56.76 15.56 -30.13
CA TYR A 774 -56.56 15.98 -28.73
C TYR A 774 -55.41 15.28 -27.98
N GLY A 775 -54.18 15.61 -28.38
CA GLY A 775 -53.03 15.59 -27.46
C GLY A 775 -52.39 14.23 -27.16
N ALA A 776 -52.74 13.16 -27.86
CA ALA A 776 -52.02 11.89 -27.80
C ALA A 776 -51.80 11.32 -29.21
N THR A 777 -50.53 11.13 -29.60
CA THR A 777 -50.16 10.45 -30.84
C THR A 777 -50.05 8.95 -30.57
N VAL A 778 -51.01 8.15 -31.02
CA VAL A 778 -50.97 6.68 -30.93
C VAL A 778 -50.69 6.12 -32.32
N CYS A 779 -49.53 5.49 -32.50
CA CYS A 779 -49.24 4.69 -33.68
C CYS A 779 -49.81 3.28 -33.49
N ILE A 780 -50.91 2.96 -34.19
CA ILE A 780 -51.47 1.61 -34.22
C ILE A 780 -50.89 0.87 -35.43
N SER A 781 -50.14 -0.20 -35.19
CA SER A 781 -49.78 -1.17 -36.24
C SER A 781 -50.91 -2.18 -36.38
N LEU A 782 -51.63 -2.15 -37.51
CA LEU A 782 -52.54 -3.22 -37.90
C LEU A 782 -51.72 -4.37 -38.48
N ARG A 783 -51.57 -5.47 -37.74
CA ARG A 783 -51.18 -6.77 -38.32
C ARG A 783 -52.45 -7.54 -38.69
N ARG A 784 -52.48 -8.07 -39.91
CA ARG A 784 -53.20 -9.31 -40.21
C ARG A 784 -52.39 -10.48 -39.69
#